data_AF-A0A8S3VAK8-F1
#
_entry.id   AF-A0A8S3VAK8-F1
#
_cell.length_a   1.000
_cell.length_b   1.000
_cell.length_c   1.000
_cell.angle_alpha   90.00
_cell.angle_beta   90.00
_cell.angle_gamma   90.00
#
_symmetry.space_group_name_H-M   'P 1'
#
loop_
_entity.id
_entity.type
_entity.pdbx_description
1 polymer ?
#
loop_
_entity_poly.entity_id
_entity_poly.type
_entity_poly.pdbx_seq_one_letter_code
_entity_poly.pdbx_strand_id
1 'polypeptide(L)'
;MSLQSWLKSPAPLKRKAATSDLENTPPQKKFCKTMSQNSYDWYVKDTFNMWHCVLCRDAKFSNKYSIGHDKPQKTTNHSRHAKSGDHLMAITRQKNTSINTDTGIKDIVVKQMSKDDKVVKLYLKAAYHLAKQEQSKAQFKPLLELLNTTQEVPLDTVAYTSHQSITEFQSVLSSIVKKNKIFDINNSAGFSISIDESTDLANKKRLITFVEYIHNHVKETCFLSNIQISSGTANAEMITNLVLTDLKSNGLDINKLYGISTDGASVMTGKKTGVVVRLREHVPTLIGVHCAAHKCSLATSQAARSITELQSYSRTVSNIFHYFSNSALRSNKLRQIQSLLNLPELKYAEVHSVRWLSLDRAVQVIFRTFPALVVALSHEAASNPTAKGLHNEVTQYRFIMFTHLLLDILPFLTRMSKVFQTESADFSKVQPIVQCTIDALKDMKESAGMYVEALDEFVECVDDRVLYKRKVSESSKKVVDQNVKLNVEGFEGFESDSESETDSEEQVSEVELRYYTQQKGMVKRVLSEYVDGIVGNLEDRFSESDMLSKFSLFVPACIVKAEREGSQTLFKFGMDELTFILDKFEERLGIERVECVSEYRQYKRLVIGNFSNSNLSSCVESVFRNYHEILPNLVKLLELAILIPISSVPCERGFSTQNRILSRLRTSMSNMVLNDLMMISENGPHIYNFDFDEALNEWKDMIISCIVLQESSVSAVQPSSSQEKKSTKPAVQTNKRSQTALLAGAVKRKGTSENEDSNKRKSLDNREPESSSNTGAINTIAREQLLNQRAKIIGVLPGLGAYDNDTSDSETSSSDSECDFSVQKKIKIQVNTQ
;
A
#
# COMPACT_ATOMS: atom_id res chain seq x y z
N MET A 1 44.40 -1.21 42.26
CA MET A 1 44.78 -2.41 43.02
C MET A 1 43.92 -3.57 42.52
N SER A 2 44.25 -4.13 41.36
CA SER A 2 45.21 -5.20 41.04
C SER A 2 44.61 -6.61 41.15
N LEU A 3 44.40 -7.23 39.97
CA LEU A 3 44.25 -8.66 39.75
C LEU A 3 45.46 -9.42 40.35
N GLN A 4 45.25 -10.38 41.26
CA GLN A 4 46.08 -11.60 41.47
C GLN A 4 45.81 -12.32 42.83
N SER A 5 44.58 -12.72 43.18
CA SER A 5 44.42 -13.53 44.42
C SER A 5 43.46 -14.71 44.41
N TRP A 6 42.92 -15.16 43.27
CA TRP A 6 41.92 -16.25 43.26
C TRP A 6 42.31 -17.56 42.57
N LEU A 7 43.59 -17.76 42.24
CA LEU A 7 44.11 -19.04 41.75
C LEU A 7 45.12 -19.64 42.73
N LYS A 8 44.63 -20.37 43.73
CA LYS A 8 45.37 -21.44 44.41
C LYS A 8 44.44 -22.60 44.76
N SER A 9 44.47 -23.64 43.92
CA SER A 9 44.08 -24.99 44.32
C SER A 9 45.19 -25.64 45.15
N PRO A 10 44.86 -26.58 46.06
CA PRO A 10 45.79 -27.62 46.47
C PRO A 10 45.44 -28.98 45.83
N ALA A 11 46.45 -29.65 45.30
CA ALA A 11 46.48 -31.07 44.95
C ALA A 11 47.45 -31.80 45.92
N PRO A 12 47.75 -33.11 45.81
CA PRO A 12 46.93 -34.32 45.61
C PRO A 12 47.31 -35.44 46.61
N LEU A 13 46.64 -36.61 46.59
CA LEU A 13 47.20 -37.86 47.15
C LEU A 13 47.22 -39.01 46.13
N LYS A 14 48.37 -39.71 46.17
CA LYS A 14 49.01 -40.56 45.16
C LYS A 14 48.40 -41.97 45.05
N ARG A 15 48.57 -42.59 43.88
CA ARG A 15 48.93 -44.03 43.78
C ARG A 15 50.19 -44.19 42.92
N LYS A 16 51.14 -44.96 43.45
CA LYS A 16 52.47 -45.27 42.90
C LYS A 16 52.49 -46.70 42.34
N ALA A 17 53.11 -46.82 41.15
CA ALA A 17 54.17 -47.78 40.78
C ALA A 17 53.73 -49.22 40.38
N ALA A 18 54.39 -49.94 39.47
CA ALA A 18 55.71 -49.83 38.82
C ALA A 18 55.69 -50.66 37.48
N THR A 19 56.40 -50.24 36.41
CA THR A 19 57.61 -50.85 35.77
C THR A 19 57.52 -52.35 35.41
N SER A 20 57.97 -52.91 34.28
CA SER A 20 58.83 -52.48 33.15
C SER A 20 58.82 -53.57 32.05
N ASP A 21 58.87 -53.12 30.80
CA ASP A 21 59.56 -53.57 29.57
C ASP A 21 59.74 -55.04 29.08
N LEU A 22 59.44 -55.16 27.77
CA LEU A 22 60.07 -55.91 26.67
C LEU A 22 59.51 -57.28 26.17
N GLU A 23 59.17 -57.23 24.85
CA GLU A 23 59.33 -58.24 23.77
C GLU A 23 58.14 -59.07 23.21
N ASN A 24 57.89 -58.81 21.92
CA ASN A 24 57.61 -59.70 20.77
C ASN A 24 56.42 -60.68 20.72
N THR A 25 55.50 -60.37 19.80
CA THR A 25 54.68 -61.27 18.93
C THR A 25 53.60 -62.20 19.56
N PRO A 26 52.54 -62.55 18.79
CA PRO A 26 51.18 -62.77 19.29
C PRO A 26 50.80 -64.27 19.34
N PRO A 27 49.51 -64.64 19.43
CA PRO A 27 48.46 -64.36 20.43
C PRO A 27 48.04 -65.69 21.10
N GLN A 28 47.46 -65.74 22.31
CA GLN A 28 46.65 -66.93 22.65
C GLN A 28 45.62 -66.76 23.77
N LYS A 29 44.42 -67.23 23.42
CA LYS A 29 43.22 -67.38 24.22
C LYS A 29 43.52 -68.11 25.53
N LYS A 30 43.23 -67.47 26.67
CA LYS A 30 42.74 -68.20 27.85
C LYS A 30 41.27 -67.85 28.06
N PHE A 31 40.43 -68.78 27.61
CA PHE A 31 39.03 -68.86 27.99
C PHE A 31 38.97 -69.00 29.52
N CYS A 32 38.56 -67.95 30.23
CA CYS A 32 38.02 -68.11 31.57
C CYS A 32 36.51 -68.35 31.41
N LYS A 33 36.13 -69.63 31.42
CA LYS A 33 34.75 -70.10 31.50
C LYS A 33 34.20 -69.74 32.89
N THR A 34 33.63 -68.55 33.03
CA THR A 34 32.52 -68.19 33.95
C THR A 34 32.36 -66.66 34.02
N MET A 35 31.61 -66.09 33.08
CA MET A 35 30.90 -64.83 33.33
C MET A 35 29.43 -65.09 33.03
N SER A 36 28.63 -64.79 34.04
CA SER A 36 27.21 -65.10 34.19
C SER A 36 26.34 -64.42 33.13
N GLN A 37 25.15 -64.98 32.93
CA GLN A 37 24.04 -64.44 32.12
C GLN A 37 23.50 -63.05 32.58
N ASN A 38 24.18 -62.33 33.48
CA ASN A 38 23.62 -61.15 34.18
C ASN A 38 24.28 -59.80 33.83
N SER A 39 24.81 -59.61 32.62
CA SER A 39 25.42 -58.32 32.27
C SER A 39 24.53 -57.39 31.42
N TYR A 40 23.36 -57.84 30.99
CA TYR A 40 22.44 -57.05 30.15
C TYR A 40 20.97 -57.41 30.44
N ASP A 41 20.30 -56.59 31.26
CA ASP A 41 18.92 -56.82 31.73
C ASP A 41 17.88 -56.85 30.59
N TRP A 42 18.23 -56.33 29.42
CA TRP A 42 17.36 -56.29 28.24
C TRP A 42 17.40 -57.57 27.39
N TYR A 43 18.26 -58.55 27.70
CA TYR A 43 18.36 -59.80 26.93
C TYR A 43 17.81 -60.99 27.72
N VAL A 44 16.59 -61.42 27.37
CA VAL A 44 15.82 -62.39 28.16
C VAL A 44 15.34 -63.55 27.29
N LYS A 45 14.95 -64.64 27.95
CA LYS A 45 14.37 -65.82 27.29
C LYS A 45 12.85 -65.71 27.31
N ASP A 46 12.21 -65.90 26.16
CA ASP A 46 10.75 -65.90 26.05
C ASP A 46 10.12 -67.27 26.36
N THR A 47 8.79 -67.31 26.32
CA THR A 47 7.96 -68.49 26.58
C THR A 47 8.14 -69.61 25.55
N PHE A 48 8.70 -69.29 24.36
CA PHE A 48 9.06 -70.27 23.32
C PHE A 48 10.52 -70.73 23.43
N ASN A 49 11.17 -70.44 24.57
CA ASN A 49 12.54 -70.83 24.88
C ASN A 49 13.61 -70.11 24.01
N MET A 50 13.28 -68.95 23.43
CA MET A 50 14.16 -68.15 22.58
C MET A 50 14.73 -66.93 23.30
N TRP A 51 16.03 -66.68 23.15
CA TRP A 51 16.74 -65.55 23.75
C TRP A 51 16.70 -64.32 22.85
N HIS A 52 16.16 -63.20 23.33
CA HIS A 52 15.94 -62.00 22.54
C HIS A 52 16.16 -60.71 23.35
N CYS A 53 16.34 -59.60 22.63
CA CYS A 53 16.37 -58.26 23.22
C CYS A 53 14.94 -57.71 23.32
N VAL A 54 14.46 -57.48 24.54
CA VAL A 54 13.11 -56.94 24.80
C VAL A 54 12.93 -55.58 24.12
N LEU A 55 13.92 -54.68 24.27
CA LEU A 55 13.86 -53.32 23.74
C LEU A 55 13.69 -53.27 22.22
N CYS A 56 14.50 -54.05 21.48
CA CYS A 56 14.40 -54.10 20.02
C CYS A 56 13.14 -54.82 19.54
N ARG A 57 12.65 -55.81 20.30
CA ARG A 57 11.42 -56.54 19.98
C ARG A 57 10.18 -55.66 20.18
N ASP A 58 10.10 -54.93 21.28
CA ASP A 58 9.01 -53.99 21.57
C ASP A 58 8.98 -52.83 20.57
N ALA A 59 10.15 -52.34 20.17
CA ALA A 59 10.28 -51.31 19.14
C ALA A 59 10.07 -51.82 17.69
N LYS A 60 9.73 -53.12 17.51
CA LYS A 60 9.45 -53.80 16.23
C LYS A 60 10.55 -53.68 15.17
N PHE A 61 11.82 -53.65 15.57
CA PHE A 61 12.91 -53.77 14.60
C PHE A 61 12.97 -55.20 14.04
N SER A 62 13.48 -55.39 12.82
CA SER A 62 13.58 -56.69 12.15
C SER A 62 14.96 -57.35 12.30
N ASN A 63 15.74 -56.98 13.32
CA ASN A 63 17.07 -57.49 13.52
C ASN A 63 17.08 -58.87 14.21
N LYS A 64 18.24 -59.56 14.17
CA LYS A 64 18.35 -60.92 14.71
C LYS A 64 18.04 -61.01 16.22
N TYR A 65 18.26 -59.92 16.95
CA TYR A 65 18.01 -59.84 18.38
C TYR A 65 16.55 -59.59 18.74
N SER A 66 15.74 -59.00 17.85
CA SER A 66 14.29 -58.88 18.03
C SER A 66 13.55 -60.17 17.68
N ILE A 67 14.03 -60.92 16.69
CA ILE A 67 13.45 -62.22 16.30
C ILE A 67 13.78 -63.29 17.36
N GLY A 68 15.01 -63.31 17.88
CA GLY A 68 15.43 -64.18 18.97
C GLY A 68 16.37 -65.31 18.52
N HIS A 69 16.98 -65.98 19.50
CA HIS A 69 18.00 -67.02 19.30
C HIS A 69 17.75 -68.25 20.17
N ASP A 70 17.84 -69.44 19.57
CA ASP A 70 17.63 -70.74 20.26
C ASP A 70 18.66 -71.00 21.38
N LYS A 71 19.84 -70.37 21.26
CA LYS A 71 20.93 -70.46 22.22
C LYS A 71 21.42 -69.06 22.62
N PRO A 72 21.82 -68.85 23.89
CA PRO A 72 22.31 -67.56 24.35
C PRO A 72 23.57 -67.16 23.58
N GLN A 73 23.63 -65.89 23.16
CA GLN A 73 24.75 -65.38 22.38
C GLN A 73 25.97 -65.10 23.27
N LYS A 74 27.16 -65.08 22.65
CA LYS A 74 28.41 -64.72 23.36
C LYS A 74 28.36 -63.26 23.81
N THR A 75 28.98 -62.96 24.96
CA THR A 75 29.04 -61.61 25.56
C THR A 75 29.60 -60.54 24.62
N THR A 76 30.54 -60.90 23.73
CA THR A 76 31.06 -60.01 22.69
C THR A 76 29.99 -59.56 21.70
N ASN A 77 29.03 -60.44 21.40
CA ASN A 77 27.92 -60.11 20.50
C ASN A 77 26.88 -59.22 21.20
N HIS A 78 26.65 -59.41 22.51
CA HIS A 78 25.81 -58.50 23.31
C HIS A 78 26.38 -57.09 23.34
N SER A 79 27.69 -56.92 23.56
CA SER A 79 28.34 -55.61 23.54
C SER A 79 28.25 -54.94 22.15
N ARG A 80 28.35 -55.73 21.08
CA ARG A 80 28.19 -55.21 19.70
C ARG A 80 26.73 -54.83 19.39
N HIS A 81 25.76 -55.61 19.87
CA HIS A 81 24.35 -55.27 19.72
C HIS A 81 23.96 -54.05 20.55
N ALA A 82 24.46 -53.91 21.78
CA ALA A 82 24.23 -52.74 22.62
C ALA A 82 24.68 -51.43 21.96
N LYS A 83 25.72 -51.49 21.12
CA LYS A 83 26.25 -50.37 20.34
C LYS A 83 25.66 -50.27 18.92
N SER A 84 24.73 -51.16 18.55
CA SER A 84 24.11 -51.13 17.22
C SER A 84 23.08 -50.00 17.12
N GLY A 85 22.96 -49.41 15.94
CA GLY A 85 22.05 -48.30 15.69
C GLY A 85 20.61 -48.62 16.08
N ASP A 86 20.11 -49.80 15.68
CA ASP A 86 18.77 -50.27 16.02
C ASP A 86 18.51 -50.35 17.54
N HIS A 87 19.50 -50.82 18.32
CA HIS A 87 19.37 -50.93 19.77
C HIS A 87 19.39 -49.56 20.45
N LEU A 88 20.27 -48.65 20.02
CA LEU A 88 20.31 -47.28 20.52
C LEU A 88 19.02 -46.51 20.18
N MET A 89 18.45 -46.75 18.99
CA MET A 89 17.16 -46.18 18.60
C MET A 89 16.00 -46.78 19.41
N ALA A 90 16.03 -48.07 19.73
CA ALA A 90 15.04 -48.71 20.60
C ALA A 90 15.06 -48.13 22.03
N ILE A 91 16.25 -47.91 22.60
CA ILE A 91 16.42 -47.25 23.90
C ILE A 91 15.89 -45.81 23.86
N THR A 92 16.18 -45.07 22.77
CA THR A 92 15.70 -43.69 22.61
C THR A 92 14.17 -43.65 22.50
N ARG A 93 13.56 -44.58 21.77
CA ARG A 93 12.09 -44.71 21.71
C ARG A 93 11.50 -44.99 23.09
N GLN A 94 12.06 -45.91 23.87
CA GLN A 94 11.55 -46.27 25.19
C GLN A 94 11.67 -45.11 26.20
N LYS A 95 12.74 -44.31 26.13
CA LYS A 95 12.90 -43.08 26.92
C LYS A 95 11.93 -41.98 26.48
N ASN A 96 11.54 -41.95 25.22
CA ASN A 96 10.57 -40.99 24.69
C ASN A 96 9.12 -41.40 24.97
N THR A 97 8.80 -42.69 25.18
CA THR A 97 7.47 -43.14 25.60
C THR A 97 7.14 -42.83 27.07
N SER A 98 8.14 -42.42 27.87
CA SER A 98 7.98 -42.04 29.28
C SER A 98 7.86 -40.52 29.50
N ILE A 99 7.84 -39.72 28.43
CA ILE A 99 7.61 -38.27 28.47
C ILE A 99 6.30 -38.01 27.74
N ASN A 100 5.31 -37.44 28.45
CA ASN A 100 4.05 -37.01 27.86
C ASN A 100 4.36 -35.97 26.76
N THR A 101 4.13 -36.34 25.50
CA THR A 101 4.86 -35.77 24.33
C THR A 101 4.43 -34.37 23.91
N ASP A 102 3.33 -33.82 24.41
CA ASP A 102 2.83 -32.52 23.95
C ASP A 102 3.26 -31.33 24.82
N THR A 103 3.54 -31.54 26.11
CA THR A 103 3.95 -30.47 27.05
C THR A 103 5.46 -30.33 27.14
N GLY A 104 6.22 -31.43 27.15
CA GLY A 104 7.67 -31.39 27.31
C GLY A 104 8.44 -30.76 26.14
N ILE A 105 7.97 -30.94 24.89
CA ILE A 105 8.61 -30.35 23.70
C ILE A 105 8.31 -28.85 23.64
N LYS A 106 7.07 -28.44 23.93
CA LYS A 106 6.69 -27.03 24.06
C LYS A 106 7.55 -26.33 25.11
N ASP A 107 7.73 -26.94 26.27
CA ASP A 107 8.56 -26.36 27.35
C ASP A 107 10.05 -26.23 26.97
N ILE A 108 10.60 -27.16 26.19
CA ILE A 108 11.99 -27.09 25.69
C ILE A 108 12.15 -26.03 24.62
N VAL A 109 11.23 -25.96 23.65
CA VAL A 109 11.24 -24.94 22.58
C VAL A 109 11.06 -23.55 23.17
N VAL A 110 10.11 -23.37 24.09
CA VAL A 110 9.88 -22.10 24.80
C VAL A 110 11.13 -21.68 25.59
N LYS A 111 11.78 -22.61 26.33
CA LYS A 111 13.03 -22.32 27.07
C LYS A 111 14.22 -21.99 26.17
N GLN A 112 14.23 -22.46 24.93
CA GLN A 112 15.29 -22.17 23.98
C GLN A 112 15.04 -20.84 23.26
N MET A 113 13.79 -20.55 22.87
CA MET A 113 13.39 -19.28 22.26
C MET A 113 13.54 -18.10 23.24
N SER A 114 13.25 -18.31 24.52
CA SER A 114 13.34 -17.25 25.54
C SER A 114 14.75 -16.68 25.75
N LYS A 115 15.80 -17.41 25.35
CA LYS A 115 17.19 -16.93 25.43
C LYS A 115 17.52 -15.86 24.38
N ASP A 116 16.76 -15.80 23.28
CA ASP A 116 17.02 -14.91 22.15
C ASP A 116 15.93 -13.80 22.02
N ASP A 117 15.07 -13.63 23.02
CA ASP A 117 13.94 -12.69 23.01
C ASP A 117 14.32 -11.26 22.65
N LYS A 118 15.42 -10.76 23.21
CA LYS A 118 15.92 -9.40 22.92
C LYS A 118 16.31 -9.25 21.45
N VAL A 119 16.90 -10.29 20.86
CA VAL A 119 17.36 -10.29 19.46
C VAL A 119 16.16 -10.39 18.52
N VAL A 120 15.24 -11.33 18.76
CA VAL A 120 14.03 -11.50 17.94
C VAL A 120 13.16 -10.24 18.00
N LYS A 121 13.03 -9.62 19.18
CA LYS A 121 12.32 -8.35 19.33
C LYS A 121 12.95 -7.25 18.46
N LEU A 122 14.27 -7.22 18.33
CA LEU A 122 14.92 -6.27 17.42
C LEU A 122 14.63 -6.59 15.95
N TYR A 123 14.59 -7.86 15.56
CA TYR A 123 14.18 -8.26 14.22
C TYR A 123 12.73 -7.89 13.90
N LEU A 124 11.81 -8.05 14.84
CA LEU A 124 10.44 -7.57 14.74
C LEU A 124 10.40 -6.04 14.57
N LYS A 125 11.16 -5.29 15.37
CA LYS A 125 11.28 -3.83 15.23
C LYS A 125 11.81 -3.41 13.85
N ALA A 126 12.85 -4.07 13.35
CA ALA A 126 13.39 -3.81 12.03
C ALA A 126 12.38 -4.14 10.92
N ALA A 127 11.68 -5.27 11.03
CA ALA A 127 10.68 -5.71 10.05
C ALA A 127 9.46 -4.77 10.03
N TYR A 128 9.05 -4.30 11.22
CA TYR A 128 8.04 -3.28 11.41
C TYR A 128 8.45 -1.96 10.77
N HIS A 129 9.67 -1.49 11.05
CA HIS A 129 10.19 -0.25 10.47
C HIS A 129 10.18 -0.30 8.94
N LEU A 130 10.66 -1.39 8.33
CA LEU A 130 10.62 -1.53 6.87
C LEU A 130 9.20 -1.49 6.33
N ALA A 131 8.24 -2.17 6.98
CA ALA A 131 6.84 -2.16 6.54
C ALA A 131 6.21 -0.78 6.69
N LYS A 132 6.44 -0.11 7.84
CA LYS A 132 5.91 1.22 8.15
C LYS A 132 6.49 2.32 7.25
N GLN A 133 7.72 2.14 6.76
CA GLN A 133 8.38 3.03 5.81
C GLN A 133 8.25 2.53 4.35
N GLU A 134 7.43 1.50 4.11
CA GLU A 134 7.12 0.93 2.79
C GLU A 134 8.34 0.41 2.01
N GLN A 135 9.43 0.15 2.71
CA GLN A 135 10.72 -0.24 2.14
C GLN A 135 10.75 -1.70 1.72
N SER A 136 11.71 -2.03 0.85
CA SER A 136 11.96 -3.40 0.40
C SER A 136 12.61 -4.25 1.50
N LYS A 137 12.24 -5.53 1.57
CA LYS A 137 12.90 -6.55 2.41
C LYS A 137 14.41 -6.66 2.17
N ALA A 138 14.89 -6.22 0.99
CA ALA A 138 16.32 -6.15 0.70
C ALA A 138 17.10 -5.24 1.67
N GLN A 139 16.43 -4.24 2.27
CA GLN A 139 17.02 -3.32 3.25
C GLN A 139 17.16 -3.93 4.65
N PHE A 140 16.59 -5.12 4.90
CA PHE A 140 16.60 -5.72 6.23
C PHE A 140 18.01 -6.04 6.71
N LYS A 141 18.85 -6.69 5.89
CA LYS A 141 20.23 -7.00 6.25
C LYS A 141 21.09 -5.75 6.48
N PRO A 142 21.13 -4.76 5.56
CA PRO A 142 21.82 -3.50 5.79
C PRO A 142 21.38 -2.79 7.08
N LEU A 143 20.07 -2.79 7.37
CA LEU A 143 19.53 -2.20 8.58
C LEU A 143 20.03 -2.92 9.84
N LEU A 144 20.08 -4.26 9.83
CA LEU A 144 20.62 -5.03 10.94
C LEU A 144 22.13 -4.83 11.12
N GLU A 145 22.90 -4.73 10.04
CA GLU A 145 24.33 -4.42 10.08
C GLU A 145 24.59 -3.06 10.73
N LEU A 146 23.81 -2.03 10.35
CA LEU A 146 23.87 -0.71 10.97
C LEU A 146 23.50 -0.76 12.46
N LEU A 147 22.43 -1.46 12.82
CA LEU A 147 22.04 -1.64 14.22
C LEU A 147 23.13 -2.35 15.04
N ASN A 148 23.85 -3.30 14.44
CA ASN A 148 24.95 -4.00 15.10
C ASN A 148 26.15 -3.08 15.40
N THR A 149 26.32 -1.96 14.66
CA THR A 149 27.36 -0.96 14.98
C THR A 149 27.03 -0.08 16.17
N THR A 150 25.75 0.00 16.54
CA THR A 150 25.25 0.92 17.59
C THR A 150 24.78 0.21 18.85
N GLN A 151 24.56 -1.11 18.80
CA GLN A 151 24.10 -1.91 19.93
C GLN A 151 25.20 -2.77 20.55
N GLU A 152 25.10 -3.00 21.86
CA GLU A 152 25.98 -3.92 22.61
C GLU A 152 25.63 -5.40 22.40
N VAL A 153 24.43 -5.70 21.88
CA VAL A 153 23.96 -7.08 21.66
C VAL A 153 24.37 -7.53 20.24
N PRO A 154 25.21 -8.58 20.10
CA PRO A 154 25.63 -9.04 18.79
C PRO A 154 24.46 -9.63 18.02
N LEU A 155 24.16 -9.04 16.85
CA LEU A 155 23.14 -9.52 15.93
C LEU A 155 23.73 -10.56 14.97
N ASP A 156 23.07 -11.69 14.84
CA ASP A 156 23.42 -12.71 13.85
C ASP A 156 22.78 -12.34 12.51
N THR A 157 23.57 -11.79 11.59
CA THR A 157 23.12 -11.38 10.25
C THR A 157 22.72 -12.57 9.34
N VAL A 158 22.88 -13.81 9.80
CA VAL A 158 22.52 -15.04 9.09
C VAL A 158 21.18 -15.61 9.56
N ALA A 159 20.85 -15.51 10.84
CA ALA A 159 19.61 -16.05 11.40
C ALA A 159 18.41 -15.12 11.15
N TYR A 160 17.26 -15.69 10.75
CA TYR A 160 16.00 -14.96 10.50
C TYR A 160 16.06 -13.82 9.47
N THR A 161 17.10 -13.77 8.62
CA THR A 161 17.25 -12.74 7.58
C THR A 161 16.72 -13.17 6.20
N SER A 162 16.04 -14.31 6.13
CA SER A 162 15.41 -14.78 4.88
C SER A 162 14.15 -13.97 4.56
N HIS A 163 13.80 -13.87 3.27
CA HIS A 163 12.55 -13.22 2.86
C HIS A 163 11.32 -13.84 3.52
N GLN A 164 11.34 -15.16 3.74
CA GLN A 164 10.25 -15.89 4.40
C GLN A 164 10.11 -15.45 5.86
N SER A 165 11.22 -15.43 6.62
CA SER A 165 11.23 -15.00 8.02
C SER A 165 10.76 -13.56 8.20
N ILE A 166 11.19 -12.65 7.32
CA ILE A 166 10.73 -11.25 7.36
C ILE A 166 9.22 -11.18 7.06
N THR A 167 8.72 -12.00 6.14
CA THR A 167 7.28 -12.08 5.85
C THR A 167 6.49 -12.57 7.05
N GLU A 168 6.98 -13.60 7.74
CA GLU A 168 6.39 -14.14 8.95
C GLU A 168 6.32 -13.09 10.06
N PHE A 169 7.42 -12.36 10.31
CA PHE A 169 7.42 -11.22 11.24
C PHE A 169 6.38 -10.17 10.86
N GLN A 170 6.35 -9.75 9.59
CA GLN A 170 5.39 -8.75 9.12
C GLN A 170 3.94 -9.23 9.20
N SER A 171 3.68 -10.53 9.03
CA SER A 171 2.34 -11.09 9.14
C SER A 171 1.84 -11.07 10.59
N VAL A 172 2.69 -11.43 11.56
CA VAL A 172 2.37 -11.32 13.00
C VAL A 172 2.20 -9.86 13.44
N LEU A 173 3.04 -8.95 12.96
CA LEU A 173 2.90 -7.53 13.26
C LEU A 173 1.59 -6.97 12.68
N SER A 174 1.24 -7.37 11.45
CA SER A 174 -0.01 -7.01 10.78
C SER A 174 -1.24 -7.55 11.52
N SER A 175 -1.22 -8.81 11.98
CA SER A 175 -2.34 -9.42 12.71
C SER A 175 -2.67 -8.65 13.99
N ILE A 176 -1.65 -8.21 14.74
CA ILE A 176 -1.82 -7.41 15.96
C ILE A 176 -2.41 -6.03 15.64
N VAL A 177 -1.84 -5.31 14.66
CA VAL A 177 -2.39 -4.01 14.24
C VAL A 177 -3.86 -4.14 13.83
N LYS A 178 -4.16 -5.17 13.03
CA LYS A 178 -5.52 -5.44 12.55
C LYS A 178 -6.47 -5.77 13.69
N LYS A 179 -6.07 -6.66 14.61
CA LYS A 179 -6.86 -7.06 15.78
C LYS A 179 -7.22 -5.85 16.65
N ASN A 180 -6.26 -4.96 16.89
CA ASN A 180 -6.49 -3.73 17.66
C ASN A 180 -7.49 -2.83 16.96
N LYS A 181 -7.35 -2.59 15.65
CA LYS A 181 -8.30 -1.75 14.91
C LYS A 181 -9.70 -2.36 14.81
N ILE A 182 -9.81 -3.67 14.61
CA ILE A 182 -11.12 -4.35 14.63
C ILE A 182 -11.77 -4.28 16.02
N PHE A 183 -10.99 -4.37 17.10
CA PHE A 183 -11.49 -4.16 18.45
C PHE A 183 -12.04 -2.74 18.63
N ASP A 184 -11.31 -1.71 18.18
CA ASP A 184 -11.76 -0.33 18.26
C ASP A 184 -13.05 -0.09 17.46
N ILE A 185 -13.13 -0.61 16.22
CA ILE A 185 -14.32 -0.51 15.37
C ILE A 185 -15.53 -1.18 16.03
N ASN A 186 -15.35 -2.37 16.61
CA ASN A 186 -16.46 -3.10 17.23
C ASN A 186 -16.99 -2.43 18.51
N ASN A 187 -16.15 -1.66 19.21
CA ASN A 187 -16.55 -0.84 20.36
C ASN A 187 -17.31 0.43 19.97
N SER A 188 -17.18 0.90 18.72
CA SER A 188 -18.00 1.98 18.17
C SER A 188 -19.47 1.53 18.04
N ALA A 189 -20.42 2.47 18.17
CA ALA A 189 -21.84 2.14 18.04
C ALA A 189 -22.18 1.77 16.59
N GLY A 190 -21.56 2.48 15.65
CA GLY A 190 -21.53 2.12 14.24
C GLY A 190 -20.24 2.49 13.53
N PHE A 191 -20.17 2.19 12.24
CA PHE A 191 -19.06 2.56 11.38
C PHE A 191 -19.54 2.82 9.95
N SER A 192 -18.74 3.51 9.17
CA SER A 192 -18.96 3.72 7.74
C SER A 192 -17.77 3.22 6.94
N ILE A 193 -17.96 2.98 5.65
CA ILE A 193 -16.88 2.52 4.77
C ILE A 193 -16.68 3.46 3.59
N SER A 194 -15.44 3.58 3.14
CA SER A 194 -15.09 4.17 1.85
C SER A 194 -14.48 3.09 0.98
N ILE A 195 -15.00 2.91 -0.22
CA ILE A 195 -14.50 1.91 -1.17
C ILE A 195 -14.16 2.56 -2.49
N ASP A 196 -13.12 2.04 -3.15
CA ASP A 196 -12.73 2.48 -4.48
C ASP A 196 -12.07 1.32 -5.25
N GLU A 197 -12.18 1.36 -6.57
CA GLU A 197 -11.55 0.39 -7.48
C GLU A 197 -10.37 1.02 -8.22
N SER A 198 -9.26 0.29 -8.31
CA SER A 198 -8.15 0.67 -9.18
C SER A 198 -7.53 -0.55 -9.86
N THR A 199 -6.72 -0.32 -10.87
CA THR A 199 -5.89 -1.34 -11.50
C THR A 199 -4.44 -1.12 -11.09
N ASP A 200 -3.83 -2.14 -10.49
CA ASP A 200 -2.45 -2.05 -9.99
C ASP A 200 -1.39 -2.12 -11.11
N LEU A 201 -0.12 -1.89 -10.74
CA LEU A 201 1.03 -1.95 -11.67
C LEU A 201 1.25 -3.34 -12.29
N ALA A 202 0.64 -4.39 -11.75
CA ALA A 202 0.66 -5.75 -12.29
C ALA A 202 -0.60 -6.05 -13.15
N ASN A 203 -1.36 -5.02 -13.52
CA ASN A 203 -2.60 -5.09 -14.29
C ASN A 203 -3.69 -5.95 -13.60
N LYS A 204 -3.76 -5.90 -12.27
CA LYS A 204 -4.81 -6.58 -11.50
C LYS A 204 -5.78 -5.56 -10.93
N LYS A 205 -7.07 -5.81 -11.08
CA LYS A 205 -8.12 -5.01 -10.43
C LYS A 205 -8.11 -5.22 -8.92
N ARG A 206 -8.24 -4.13 -8.18
CA ARG A 206 -8.18 -4.06 -6.72
C ARG A 206 -9.34 -3.25 -6.18
N LEU A 207 -9.96 -3.75 -5.12
CA LEU A 207 -10.92 -3.04 -4.31
C LEU A 207 -10.27 -2.72 -2.97
N ILE A 208 -10.11 -1.44 -2.66
CA ILE A 208 -9.60 -0.99 -1.37
C ILE A 208 -10.76 -0.55 -0.48
N THR A 209 -10.69 -0.85 0.81
CA THR A 209 -11.71 -0.47 1.79
C THR A 209 -11.05 0.24 2.98
N PHE A 210 -11.58 1.41 3.32
CA PHE A 210 -11.31 2.13 4.55
C PHE A 210 -12.56 2.17 5.42
N VAL A 211 -12.39 2.27 6.73
CA VAL A 211 -13.47 2.31 7.72
C VAL A 211 -13.35 3.59 8.54
N GLU A 212 -14.47 4.28 8.74
CA GLU A 212 -14.62 5.43 9.63
C GLU A 212 -15.46 5.02 10.86
N TYR A 213 -14.97 5.32 12.06
CA TYR A 213 -15.60 4.93 13.33
C TYR A 213 -15.21 5.90 14.45
N ILE A 214 -15.89 5.83 15.60
CA ILE A 214 -15.55 6.64 16.77
C ILE A 214 -14.66 5.84 17.73
N HIS A 215 -13.53 6.42 18.09
CA HIS A 215 -12.64 5.90 19.13
C HIS A 215 -12.22 7.04 20.06
N ASN A 216 -12.31 6.82 21.37
CA ASN A 216 -12.03 7.85 22.39
C ASN A 216 -12.71 9.21 22.10
N HIS A 217 -13.98 9.16 21.69
CA HIS A 217 -14.80 10.33 21.34
C HIS A 217 -14.35 11.12 20.10
N VAL A 218 -13.42 10.60 19.30
CA VAL A 218 -12.91 11.23 18.08
C VAL A 218 -13.20 10.31 16.89
N LYS A 219 -13.50 10.90 15.73
CA LYS A 219 -13.62 10.15 14.48
C LYS A 219 -12.23 9.71 14.00
N GLU A 220 -12.05 8.42 13.80
CA GLU A 220 -10.87 7.84 13.17
C GLU A 220 -11.21 7.21 11.82
N THR A 221 -10.24 7.22 10.91
CA THR A 221 -10.29 6.51 9.63
C THR A 221 -9.14 5.52 9.58
N CYS A 222 -9.40 4.25 9.26
CA CYS A 222 -8.35 3.25 9.13
C CYS A 222 -8.52 2.36 7.90
N PHE A 223 -7.42 1.83 7.40
CA PHE A 223 -7.41 0.83 6.33
C PHE A 223 -8.00 -0.50 6.82
N LEU A 224 -8.87 -1.14 6.04
CA LEU A 224 -9.40 -2.47 6.37
C LEU A 224 -8.74 -3.55 5.51
N SER A 225 -8.81 -3.37 4.19
CA SER A 225 -8.41 -4.39 3.24
C SER A 225 -8.11 -3.85 1.85
N ASN A 226 -7.30 -4.61 1.12
CA ASN A 226 -7.05 -4.46 -0.31
C ASN A 226 -7.25 -5.81 -1.01
N ILE A 227 -8.41 -5.99 -1.62
CA ILE A 227 -8.86 -7.25 -2.19
C ILE A 227 -8.61 -7.27 -3.70
N GLN A 228 -8.00 -8.35 -4.20
CA GLN A 228 -7.86 -8.55 -5.64
C GLN A 228 -9.16 -9.10 -6.23
N ILE A 229 -9.67 -8.44 -7.28
CA ILE A 229 -10.84 -8.90 -8.05
C ILE A 229 -10.36 -9.89 -9.11
N SER A 230 -10.70 -11.17 -8.95
CA SER A 230 -10.16 -12.28 -9.72
C SER A 230 -10.75 -12.47 -11.13
N SER A 231 -11.95 -11.94 -11.39
CA SER A 231 -12.67 -12.15 -12.67
C SER A 231 -12.29 -11.17 -13.79
N GLY A 232 -11.48 -10.14 -13.52
CA GLY A 232 -11.21 -9.05 -14.48
C GLY A 232 -12.41 -8.13 -14.75
N THR A 233 -13.64 -8.57 -14.45
CA THR A 233 -14.88 -7.79 -14.57
C THR A 233 -15.47 -7.56 -13.18
N ALA A 234 -15.34 -6.33 -12.70
CA ALA A 234 -15.88 -5.89 -11.43
C ALA A 234 -17.32 -5.41 -11.63
N ASN A 235 -18.28 -6.36 -11.60
CA ASN A 235 -19.69 -6.00 -11.60
C ASN A 235 -20.16 -5.69 -10.15
N ALA A 236 -21.29 -4.99 -10.04
CA ALA A 236 -21.78 -4.52 -8.75
C ALA A 236 -22.09 -5.66 -7.77
N GLU A 237 -22.59 -6.79 -8.26
CA GLU A 237 -22.87 -7.98 -7.44
C GLU A 237 -21.59 -8.56 -6.83
N MET A 238 -20.54 -8.72 -7.62
CA MET A 238 -19.26 -9.23 -7.14
C MET A 238 -18.64 -8.31 -6.10
N ILE A 239 -18.61 -6.99 -6.36
CA ILE A 239 -18.09 -6.02 -5.39
C ILE A 239 -18.90 -6.09 -4.08
N THR A 240 -20.23 -6.17 -4.18
CA THR A 240 -21.10 -6.32 -3.00
C THR A 240 -20.73 -7.58 -2.21
N ASN A 241 -20.64 -8.74 -2.87
CA ASN A 241 -20.28 -9.99 -2.22
C ASN A 241 -18.88 -9.96 -1.60
N LEU A 242 -17.92 -9.28 -2.23
CA LEU A 242 -16.58 -9.08 -1.67
C LEU A 242 -16.62 -8.23 -0.40
N VAL A 243 -17.35 -7.11 -0.40
CA VAL A 243 -17.53 -6.25 0.78
C VAL A 243 -18.20 -7.03 1.91
N LEU A 244 -19.29 -7.75 1.63
CA LEU A 244 -20.00 -8.57 2.62
C LEU A 244 -19.10 -9.65 3.23
N THR A 245 -18.33 -10.34 2.39
CA THR A 245 -17.40 -11.39 2.82
C THR A 245 -16.26 -10.81 3.65
N ASP A 246 -15.72 -9.66 3.25
CA ASP A 246 -14.63 -9.00 3.96
C ASP A 246 -15.07 -8.54 5.35
N LEU A 247 -16.18 -7.80 5.45
CA LEU A 247 -16.75 -7.38 6.75
C LEU A 247 -16.98 -8.58 7.67
N LYS A 248 -17.63 -9.64 7.15
CA LYS A 248 -17.88 -10.87 7.91
C LYS A 248 -16.60 -11.57 8.36
N SER A 249 -15.59 -11.67 7.49
CA SER A 249 -14.31 -12.33 7.80
C SER A 249 -13.51 -11.58 8.87
N ASN A 250 -13.72 -10.27 8.97
CA ASN A 250 -13.12 -9.41 9.98
C ASN A 250 -13.98 -9.31 11.26
N GLY A 251 -15.11 -10.02 11.34
CA GLY A 251 -16.00 -9.97 12.49
C GLY A 251 -16.73 -8.64 12.67
N LEU A 252 -16.92 -7.88 11.59
CA LEU A 252 -17.67 -6.62 11.60
C LEU A 252 -19.14 -6.89 11.25
N ASP A 253 -20.04 -6.48 12.14
CA ASP A 253 -21.48 -6.62 11.93
C ASP A 253 -21.98 -5.59 10.89
N ILE A 254 -22.58 -6.09 9.82
CA ILE A 254 -23.16 -5.25 8.78
C ILE A 254 -24.29 -4.37 9.30
N ASN A 255 -25.00 -4.79 10.35
CA ASN A 255 -26.08 -3.99 10.95
C ASN A 255 -25.55 -2.74 11.67
N LYS A 256 -24.23 -2.61 11.86
CA LYS A 256 -23.56 -1.40 12.34
C LYS A 256 -23.08 -0.46 11.23
N LEU A 257 -23.26 -0.82 9.95
CA LEU A 257 -22.83 -0.01 8.81
C LEU A 257 -23.77 1.19 8.58
N TYR A 258 -23.30 2.40 8.86
CA TYR A 258 -24.07 3.64 8.74
C TYR A 258 -24.05 4.20 7.32
N GLY A 259 -22.86 4.28 6.71
CA GLY A 259 -22.71 4.86 5.40
C GLY A 259 -21.63 4.21 4.54
N ILE A 260 -21.70 4.53 3.25
CA ILE A 260 -20.72 4.11 2.23
C ILE A 260 -20.38 5.30 1.33
N SER A 261 -19.08 5.55 1.12
CA SER A 261 -18.58 6.53 0.13
C SER A 261 -17.90 5.83 -1.04
N THR A 262 -18.18 6.32 -2.26
CA THR A 262 -17.60 5.79 -3.51
C THR A 262 -17.28 6.91 -4.50
N ASP A 263 -16.47 6.61 -5.52
CA ASP A 263 -16.13 7.52 -6.63
C ASP A 263 -17.32 7.90 -7.53
N GLY A 264 -18.46 7.24 -7.37
CA GLY A 264 -19.67 7.49 -8.15
C GLY A 264 -19.72 6.84 -9.52
N ALA A 265 -18.85 5.87 -9.80
CA ALA A 265 -18.99 5.03 -10.98
C ALA A 265 -20.37 4.35 -11.02
N SER A 266 -20.93 4.13 -12.21
CA SER A 266 -22.27 3.53 -12.37
C SER A 266 -22.39 2.15 -11.72
N VAL A 267 -21.29 1.38 -11.68
CA VAL A 267 -21.21 0.10 -10.97
C VAL A 267 -21.41 0.28 -9.45
N MET A 268 -20.93 1.38 -8.88
CA MET A 268 -21.03 1.68 -7.46
C MET A 268 -22.38 2.30 -7.09
N THR A 269 -22.81 3.34 -7.83
CA THR A 269 -23.94 4.21 -7.47
C THR A 269 -25.17 4.06 -8.36
N GLY A 270 -25.15 3.16 -9.34
CA GLY A 270 -26.26 2.95 -10.27
C GLY A 270 -27.60 2.75 -9.55
N LYS A 271 -28.64 3.49 -9.98
CA LYS A 271 -29.93 3.61 -9.28
C LYS A 271 -30.69 2.29 -9.07
N LYS A 272 -30.46 1.29 -9.93
CA LYS A 272 -31.15 -0.01 -9.89
C LYS A 272 -30.27 -1.16 -9.40
N THR A 273 -28.99 -1.14 -9.76
CA THR A 273 -28.09 -2.29 -9.62
C THR A 273 -26.74 -1.93 -9.02
N GLY A 274 -26.51 -0.68 -8.61
CA GLY A 274 -25.24 -0.27 -8.00
C GLY A 274 -24.96 -1.00 -6.68
N VAL A 275 -23.69 -1.07 -6.28
CA VAL A 275 -23.24 -1.63 -5.00
C VAL A 275 -24.00 -1.02 -3.82
N VAL A 276 -24.21 0.30 -3.81
CA VAL A 276 -24.95 0.99 -2.74
C VAL A 276 -26.40 0.49 -2.66
N VAL A 277 -27.05 0.24 -3.80
CA VAL A 277 -28.42 -0.27 -3.85
C VAL A 277 -28.49 -1.69 -3.30
N ARG A 278 -27.55 -2.55 -3.70
CA ARG A 278 -27.48 -3.94 -3.22
C ARG A 278 -27.16 -4.04 -1.73
N LEU A 279 -26.29 -3.17 -1.21
CA LEU A 279 -26.03 -3.11 0.23
C LEU A 279 -27.26 -2.62 1.02
N ARG A 280 -28.11 -1.77 0.43
CA ARG A 280 -29.39 -1.38 1.06
C ARG A 280 -30.39 -2.52 1.20
N GLU A 281 -30.30 -3.57 0.39
CA GLU A 281 -31.11 -4.79 0.58
C GLU A 281 -30.79 -5.48 1.92
N HIS A 282 -29.58 -5.28 2.43
CA HIS A 282 -29.14 -5.81 3.73
C HIS A 282 -29.28 -4.78 4.86
N VAL A 283 -29.03 -3.50 4.55
CA VAL A 283 -29.13 -2.38 5.49
C VAL A 283 -29.97 -1.27 4.87
N PRO A 284 -31.32 -1.30 5.02
CA PRO A 284 -32.22 -0.34 4.36
C PRO A 284 -31.93 1.14 4.69
N THR A 285 -31.34 1.39 5.84
CA THR A 285 -30.98 2.73 6.35
C THR A 285 -29.60 3.22 5.91
N LEU A 286 -28.90 2.47 5.05
CA LEU A 286 -27.55 2.81 4.58
C LEU A 286 -27.50 4.13 3.80
N ILE A 287 -26.65 5.04 4.27
CA ILE A 287 -26.38 6.33 3.64
C ILE A 287 -25.31 6.15 2.57
N GLY A 288 -25.72 6.30 1.31
CA GLY A 288 -24.79 6.19 0.18
C GLY A 288 -24.36 7.58 -0.28
N VAL A 289 -23.06 7.84 -0.29
CA VAL A 289 -22.49 9.14 -0.65
C VAL A 289 -21.57 8.98 -1.87
N HIS A 290 -21.73 9.90 -2.81
CA HIS A 290 -20.78 10.08 -3.90
C HIS A 290 -19.72 11.09 -3.46
N CYS A 291 -18.45 10.69 -3.48
CA CYS A 291 -17.29 11.45 -3.04
C CYS A 291 -17.32 12.91 -3.53
N ALA A 292 -17.27 13.87 -2.60
CA ALA A 292 -17.34 15.30 -2.90
C ALA A 292 -16.16 15.77 -3.79
N ALA A 293 -14.94 15.27 -3.54
CA ALA A 293 -13.78 15.58 -4.36
C ALA A 293 -13.95 15.10 -5.80
N HIS A 294 -14.52 13.90 -5.99
CA HIS A 294 -14.79 13.34 -7.30
C HIS A 294 -15.92 14.09 -8.03
N LYS A 295 -17.01 14.45 -7.33
CA LYS A 295 -18.07 15.31 -7.88
C LYS A 295 -17.51 16.64 -8.42
N CYS A 296 -16.63 17.29 -7.66
CA CYS A 296 -15.96 18.51 -8.08
C CYS A 296 -15.11 18.30 -9.34
N SER A 297 -14.28 17.25 -9.38
CA SER A 297 -13.46 16.93 -10.57
C SER A 297 -14.34 16.60 -11.80
N LEU A 298 -15.46 15.91 -11.62
CA LEU A 298 -16.39 15.63 -12.70
C LEU A 298 -17.07 16.90 -13.21
N ALA A 299 -17.62 17.73 -12.32
CA ALA A 299 -18.30 18.98 -12.68
C ALA A 299 -17.43 19.88 -13.57
N THR A 300 -16.18 20.04 -13.16
CA THR A 300 -15.19 20.90 -13.83
C THR A 300 -14.71 20.30 -15.15
N SER A 301 -14.46 18.99 -15.20
CA SER A 301 -14.03 18.31 -16.42
C SER A 301 -15.15 18.25 -17.47
N GLN A 302 -16.41 18.10 -17.07
CA GLN A 302 -17.55 18.10 -17.98
C GLN A 302 -17.77 19.47 -18.61
N ALA A 303 -17.73 20.54 -17.81
CA ALA A 303 -17.82 21.91 -18.31
C ALA A 303 -16.68 22.26 -19.28
N ALA A 304 -15.47 21.74 -19.02
CA ALA A 304 -14.35 21.94 -19.94
C ALA A 304 -14.51 21.14 -21.23
N ARG A 305 -15.10 19.93 -21.17
CA ARG A 305 -15.39 19.10 -22.35
C ARG A 305 -16.47 19.69 -23.25
N SER A 306 -17.39 20.52 -22.77
CA SER A 306 -18.34 21.21 -23.66
C SER A 306 -17.70 22.33 -24.49
N ILE A 307 -16.44 22.72 -24.19
CA ILE A 307 -15.76 23.85 -24.83
C ILE A 307 -14.57 23.36 -25.66
N THR A 308 -14.67 23.46 -26.98
CA THR A 308 -13.67 22.94 -27.93
C THR A 308 -12.29 23.58 -27.73
N GLU A 309 -12.26 24.87 -27.42
CA GLU A 309 -11.05 25.63 -27.19
C GLU A 309 -10.28 25.13 -25.97
N LEU A 310 -10.97 24.83 -24.86
CA LEU A 310 -10.36 24.30 -23.64
C LEU A 310 -9.85 22.86 -23.84
N GLN A 311 -10.55 22.04 -24.63
CA GLN A 311 -10.05 20.71 -25.02
C GLN A 311 -8.75 20.82 -25.83
N SER A 312 -8.69 21.75 -26.80
CA SER A 312 -7.50 21.97 -27.62
C SER A 312 -6.31 22.46 -26.77
N TYR A 313 -6.58 23.38 -25.82
CA TYR A 313 -5.58 23.86 -24.87
C TYR A 313 -5.03 22.70 -24.01
N SER A 314 -5.92 21.92 -23.38
CA SER A 314 -5.53 20.78 -22.54
C SER A 314 -4.70 19.73 -23.29
N ARG A 315 -5.06 19.45 -24.56
CA ARG A 315 -4.28 18.56 -25.44
C ARG A 315 -2.88 19.11 -25.70
N THR A 316 -2.77 20.42 -25.94
CA THR A 316 -1.47 21.08 -26.17
C THR A 316 -0.60 21.00 -24.93
N VAL A 317 -1.14 21.28 -23.74
CA VAL A 317 -0.44 21.14 -22.46
C VAL A 317 0.05 19.71 -22.23
N SER A 318 -0.80 18.71 -22.51
CA SER A 318 -0.42 17.29 -22.40
C SER A 318 0.72 16.92 -23.36
N ASN A 319 0.68 17.44 -24.60
CA ASN A 319 1.74 17.22 -25.57
C ASN A 319 3.06 17.90 -25.17
N ILE A 320 3.01 19.07 -24.54
CA ILE A 320 4.21 19.74 -23.96
C ILE A 320 4.84 18.83 -22.92
N PHE A 321 4.04 18.29 -21.99
CA PHE A 321 4.53 17.34 -20.98
C PHE A 321 5.22 16.14 -21.63
N HIS A 322 4.56 15.44 -22.55
CA HIS A 322 5.14 14.27 -23.22
C HIS A 322 6.36 14.61 -24.08
N TYR A 323 6.42 15.83 -24.63
CA TYR A 323 7.57 16.29 -25.39
C TYR A 323 8.82 16.37 -24.50
N PHE A 324 8.74 17.01 -23.34
CA PHE A 324 9.92 17.16 -22.47
C PHE A 324 10.22 15.89 -21.65
N SER A 325 9.20 15.26 -21.06
CA SER A 325 9.36 14.10 -20.16
C SER A 325 9.97 12.87 -20.84
N ASN A 326 9.69 12.65 -22.13
CA ASN A 326 10.21 11.50 -22.88
C ASN A 326 11.68 11.68 -23.34
N SER A 327 12.37 12.75 -22.94
CA SER A 327 13.77 12.97 -23.32
C SER A 327 14.54 13.75 -22.27
N ALA A 328 15.51 13.08 -21.67
CA ALA A 328 16.46 13.70 -20.75
C ALA A 328 17.23 14.86 -21.39
N LEU A 329 17.56 14.75 -22.69
CA LEU A 329 18.23 15.83 -23.43
C LEU A 329 17.35 17.08 -23.52
N ARG A 330 16.09 16.93 -23.92
CA ARG A 330 15.14 18.06 -24.02
C ARG A 330 14.85 18.67 -22.66
N SER A 331 14.69 17.84 -21.62
CA SER A 331 14.51 18.30 -20.25
C SER A 331 15.71 19.10 -19.73
N ASN A 332 16.94 18.65 -19.99
CA ASN A 332 18.14 19.38 -19.58
C ASN A 332 18.33 20.69 -20.35
N LYS A 333 18.02 20.71 -21.66
CA LYS A 333 18.03 21.95 -22.44
C LYS A 333 17.01 22.97 -21.92
N LEU A 334 15.78 22.53 -21.63
CA LEU A 334 14.76 23.39 -21.04
C LEU A 334 15.25 24.01 -19.73
N ARG A 335 15.86 23.19 -18.85
CA ARG A 335 16.44 23.66 -17.57
C ARG A 335 17.54 24.71 -17.80
N GLN A 336 18.44 24.47 -18.75
CA GLN A 336 19.48 25.45 -19.10
C GLN A 336 18.88 26.75 -19.62
N ILE A 337 17.85 26.68 -20.47
CA ILE A 337 17.15 27.87 -20.98
C ILE A 337 16.43 28.60 -19.85
N GLN A 338 15.77 27.88 -18.92
CA GLN A 338 15.15 28.47 -17.74
C GLN A 338 16.19 29.23 -16.90
N SER A 339 17.34 28.61 -16.63
CA SER A 339 18.45 29.25 -15.90
C SER A 339 19.01 30.47 -16.64
N LEU A 340 19.23 30.39 -17.96
CA LEU A 340 19.73 31.52 -18.76
C LEU A 340 18.76 32.70 -18.80
N LEU A 341 17.46 32.44 -18.69
CA LEU A 341 16.42 33.47 -18.64
C LEU A 341 16.08 33.92 -17.20
N ASN A 342 16.84 33.47 -16.20
CA ASN A 342 16.59 33.74 -14.78
C ASN A 342 15.18 33.31 -14.31
N LEU A 343 14.64 32.25 -14.90
CA LEU A 343 13.34 31.65 -14.59
C LEU A 343 13.50 30.45 -13.64
N PRO A 344 12.43 30.07 -12.90
CA PRO A 344 12.47 28.89 -12.04
C PRO A 344 12.63 27.61 -12.87
N GLU A 345 13.48 26.69 -12.39
CA GLU A 345 13.75 25.39 -13.02
C GLU A 345 12.61 24.40 -12.79
N LEU A 346 11.51 24.55 -13.53
CA LEU A 346 10.31 23.75 -13.35
C LEU A 346 10.16 22.67 -14.42
N LYS A 347 9.79 21.46 -13.97
CA LYS A 347 9.33 20.38 -14.85
C LYS A 347 7.84 20.56 -15.15
N TYR A 348 7.45 20.39 -16.41
CA TYR A 348 6.03 20.37 -16.79
C TYR A 348 5.32 19.20 -16.11
N ALA A 349 4.11 19.46 -15.60
CA ALA A 349 3.29 18.46 -14.93
C ALA A 349 2.47 17.65 -15.95
N GLU A 350 2.26 16.37 -15.65
CA GLU A 350 1.33 15.53 -16.40
C GLU A 350 -0.11 15.99 -16.17
N VAL A 351 -0.89 16.09 -17.24
CA VAL A 351 -2.32 16.39 -17.17
C VAL A 351 -3.09 15.12 -17.47
N HIS A 352 -3.97 14.72 -16.56
CA HIS A 352 -4.87 13.59 -16.79
C HIS A 352 -6.22 14.10 -17.27
N SER A 353 -6.65 13.65 -18.45
CA SER A 353 -7.94 14.06 -19.05
C SER A 353 -9.16 13.75 -18.16
N VAL A 354 -9.05 12.74 -17.29
CA VAL A 354 -10.08 12.36 -16.30
C VAL A 354 -10.01 13.22 -15.03
N ARG A 355 -8.83 13.76 -14.69
CA ARG A 355 -8.61 14.62 -13.51
C ARG A 355 -8.28 16.04 -13.94
N TRP A 356 -9.29 16.76 -14.45
CA TRP A 356 -9.13 18.11 -14.99
C TRP A 356 -8.38 19.07 -14.04
N LEU A 357 -8.57 18.94 -12.73
CA LEU A 357 -7.88 19.77 -11.73
C LEU A 357 -6.36 19.58 -11.69
N SER A 358 -5.81 18.51 -12.29
CA SER A 358 -4.36 18.37 -12.51
C SER A 358 -3.79 19.45 -13.45
N LEU A 359 -4.65 20.07 -14.28
CA LEU A 359 -4.29 21.13 -15.20
C LEU A 359 -3.80 22.39 -14.48
N ASP A 360 -4.24 22.65 -13.24
CA ASP A 360 -3.88 23.85 -12.46
C ASP A 360 -2.36 24.02 -12.34
N ARG A 361 -1.67 22.96 -11.86
CA ARG A 361 -0.20 22.96 -11.77
C ARG A 361 0.46 23.13 -13.14
N ALA A 362 -0.06 22.48 -14.18
CA ALA A 362 0.51 22.56 -15.52
C ALA A 362 0.40 23.98 -16.10
N VAL A 363 -0.75 24.65 -15.92
CA VAL A 363 -0.98 26.04 -16.33
C VAL A 363 -0.04 26.97 -15.57
N GLN A 364 0.09 26.80 -14.25
CA GLN A 364 1.03 27.61 -13.45
C GLN A 364 2.47 27.45 -13.92
N VAL A 365 2.93 26.22 -14.20
CA VAL A 365 4.29 25.99 -14.71
C VAL A 365 4.49 26.60 -16.09
N ILE A 366 3.50 26.46 -16.99
CA ILE A 366 3.53 27.08 -18.33
C ILE A 366 3.64 28.59 -18.20
N PHE A 367 2.74 29.22 -17.45
CA PHE A 367 2.77 30.67 -17.22
C PHE A 367 4.13 31.12 -16.68
N ARG A 368 4.66 30.42 -15.68
CA ARG A 368 5.94 30.73 -15.01
C ARG A 368 7.18 30.55 -15.87
N THR A 369 7.10 29.72 -16.92
CA THR A 369 8.25 29.37 -17.77
C THR A 369 8.00 29.65 -19.24
N PHE A 370 6.97 30.43 -19.57
CA PHE A 370 6.49 30.62 -20.93
C PHE A 370 7.58 31.08 -21.93
N PRO A 371 8.44 32.07 -21.59
CA PRO A 371 9.54 32.45 -22.50
C PRO A 371 10.50 31.28 -22.76
N ALA A 372 10.88 30.54 -21.72
CA ALA A 372 11.75 29.37 -21.86
C ALA A 372 11.10 28.27 -22.72
N LEU A 373 9.79 28.05 -22.57
CA LEU A 373 9.03 27.10 -23.37
C LEU A 373 9.13 27.43 -24.87
N VAL A 374 8.89 28.69 -25.22
CA VAL A 374 8.89 29.14 -26.61
C VAL A 374 10.29 29.03 -27.20
N VAL A 375 11.31 29.51 -26.50
CA VAL A 375 12.71 29.42 -26.93
C VAL A 375 13.13 27.97 -27.13
N ALA A 376 12.83 27.08 -26.17
CA ALA A 376 13.17 25.66 -26.25
C ALA A 376 12.53 24.98 -27.46
N LEU A 377 11.25 25.26 -27.73
CA LEU A 377 10.54 24.69 -28.89
C LEU A 377 11.03 25.28 -30.21
N SER A 378 11.32 26.58 -30.26
CA SER A 378 11.82 27.27 -31.46
C SER A 378 13.16 26.70 -31.94
N HIS A 379 14.08 26.44 -31.00
CA HIS A 379 15.41 25.89 -31.31
C HIS A 379 15.33 24.49 -31.92
N GLU A 380 14.31 23.70 -31.57
CA GLU A 380 14.13 22.34 -32.09
C GLU A 380 13.17 22.27 -33.29
N ALA A 381 12.40 23.31 -33.56
CA ALA A 381 11.38 23.38 -34.62
C ALA A 381 11.92 23.12 -36.03
N ALA A 382 13.19 23.48 -36.31
CA ALA A 382 13.80 23.22 -37.61
C ALA A 382 14.03 21.71 -37.87
N SER A 383 14.24 20.94 -36.81
CA SER A 383 14.64 19.53 -36.88
C SER A 383 13.54 18.55 -36.46
N ASN A 384 12.53 19.02 -35.72
CA ASN A 384 11.49 18.19 -35.13
C ASN A 384 10.08 18.74 -35.46
N PRO A 385 9.29 18.02 -36.28
CA PRO A 385 7.92 18.43 -36.63
C PRO A 385 7.00 18.62 -35.42
N THR A 386 7.15 17.79 -34.38
CA THR A 386 6.38 17.92 -33.13
C THR A 386 6.74 19.22 -32.41
N ALA A 387 8.02 19.56 -32.34
CA ALA A 387 8.48 20.83 -31.76
C ALA A 387 7.93 22.02 -32.54
N LYS A 388 7.94 21.94 -33.88
CA LYS A 388 7.38 22.96 -34.77
C LYS A 388 5.87 23.14 -34.57
N GLY A 389 5.13 22.03 -34.46
CA GLY A 389 3.69 22.04 -34.18
C GLY A 389 3.39 22.68 -32.83
N LEU A 390 4.10 22.25 -31.78
CA LEU A 390 3.96 22.82 -30.43
C LEU A 390 4.33 24.31 -30.40
N HIS A 391 5.44 24.70 -31.03
CA HIS A 391 5.85 26.09 -31.15
C HIS A 391 4.77 26.95 -31.80
N ASN A 392 4.19 26.47 -32.91
CA ASN A 392 3.11 27.17 -33.60
C ASN A 392 1.84 27.31 -32.76
N GLU A 393 1.57 26.38 -31.85
CA GLU A 393 0.42 26.43 -30.93
C GLU A 393 0.68 27.36 -29.74
N VAL A 394 1.83 27.25 -29.07
CA VAL A 394 2.13 28.07 -27.88
C VAL A 394 2.37 29.54 -28.21
N THR A 395 2.77 29.86 -29.46
CA THR A 395 2.91 31.23 -29.95
C THR A 395 1.60 31.84 -30.42
N GLN A 396 0.47 31.12 -30.33
CA GLN A 396 -0.84 31.71 -30.60
C GLN A 396 -1.28 32.60 -29.43
N TYR A 397 -1.82 33.78 -29.73
CA TYR A 397 -2.45 34.61 -28.71
C TYR A 397 -3.54 33.87 -27.94
N ARG A 398 -4.34 33.02 -28.62
CA ARG A 398 -5.36 32.20 -27.95
C ARG A 398 -4.79 31.30 -26.84
N PHE A 399 -3.56 30.79 -27.00
CA PHE A 399 -2.95 29.88 -26.04
C PHE A 399 -2.65 30.62 -24.74
N ILE A 400 -1.94 31.75 -24.82
CA ILE A 400 -1.60 32.55 -23.65
C ILE A 400 -2.85 33.12 -22.97
N MET A 401 -3.84 33.50 -23.77
CA MET A 401 -5.13 33.98 -23.32
C MET A 401 -5.88 32.92 -22.48
N PHE A 402 -5.93 31.67 -22.94
CA PHE A 402 -6.51 30.58 -22.15
C PHE A 402 -5.66 30.20 -20.93
N THR A 403 -4.33 30.38 -20.98
CA THR A 403 -3.48 30.27 -19.79
C THR A 403 -3.92 31.24 -18.71
N HIS A 404 -4.13 32.52 -19.03
CA HIS A 404 -4.57 33.55 -18.06
C HIS A 404 -5.97 33.26 -17.52
N LEU A 405 -6.92 32.93 -18.40
CA LEU A 405 -8.28 32.53 -18.00
C LEU A 405 -8.28 31.36 -17.02
N LEU A 406 -7.46 30.34 -17.26
CA LEU A 406 -7.40 29.17 -16.38
C LEU A 406 -6.64 29.45 -15.07
N LEU A 407 -5.70 30.41 -15.05
CA LEU A 407 -5.07 30.88 -13.80
C LEU A 407 -6.04 31.58 -12.87
N ASP A 408 -7.09 32.21 -13.39
CA ASP A 408 -8.14 32.81 -12.56
C ASP A 408 -9.12 31.75 -12.04
N ILE A 409 -9.56 30.82 -12.90
CA ILE A 409 -10.65 29.89 -12.56
C ILE A 409 -10.18 28.67 -11.76
N LEU A 410 -9.09 28.01 -12.19
CA LEU A 410 -8.66 26.73 -11.60
C LEU A 410 -8.33 26.83 -10.10
N PRO A 411 -7.73 27.91 -9.57
CA PRO A 411 -7.42 27.99 -8.15
C PRO A 411 -8.64 27.88 -7.23
N PHE A 412 -9.80 28.45 -7.60
CA PHE A 412 -11.03 28.31 -6.82
C PHE A 412 -11.47 26.84 -6.73
N LEU A 413 -11.44 26.16 -7.88
CA LEU A 413 -11.85 24.76 -8.02
C LEU A 413 -10.89 23.80 -7.32
N THR A 414 -9.58 24.01 -7.49
CA THR A 414 -8.54 23.23 -6.80
C THR A 414 -8.63 23.42 -5.30
N ARG A 415 -8.87 24.65 -4.81
CA ARG A 415 -9.00 24.93 -3.37
C ARG A 415 -10.20 24.19 -2.78
N MET A 416 -11.37 24.25 -3.43
CA MET A 416 -12.55 23.48 -3.02
C MET A 416 -12.25 21.98 -2.96
N SER A 417 -11.66 21.42 -4.02
CA SER A 417 -11.32 19.99 -4.06
C SER A 417 -10.35 19.58 -2.94
N LYS A 418 -9.34 20.41 -2.65
CA LYS A 418 -8.39 20.19 -1.54
C LYS A 418 -9.09 20.16 -0.19
N VAL A 419 -10.08 21.01 0.06
CA VAL A 419 -10.82 20.96 1.34
C VAL A 419 -11.56 19.63 1.49
N PHE A 420 -12.16 19.10 0.43
CA PHE A 420 -12.83 17.78 0.44
C PHE A 420 -11.87 16.59 0.58
N GLN A 421 -10.56 16.81 0.43
CA GLN A 421 -9.52 15.80 0.60
C GLN A 421 -8.91 15.80 2.01
N THR A 422 -9.22 16.79 2.84
CA THR A 422 -8.75 16.87 4.23
C THR A 422 -9.33 15.74 5.09
N GLU A 423 -8.56 15.28 6.09
CA GLU A 423 -9.00 14.22 7.01
C GLU A 423 -10.14 14.66 7.93
N SER A 424 -10.20 15.96 8.25
CA SER A 424 -11.23 16.56 9.10
C SER A 424 -12.46 17.04 8.32
N ALA A 425 -12.62 16.61 7.07
CA ALA A 425 -13.77 16.98 6.27
C ALA A 425 -15.02 16.24 6.80
N ASP A 426 -16.09 17.01 7.04
CA ASP A 426 -17.41 16.52 7.41
C ASP A 426 -18.46 17.18 6.50
N PHE A 427 -19.68 16.63 6.47
CA PHE A 427 -20.73 17.08 5.54
C PHE A 427 -21.12 18.55 5.73
N SER A 428 -20.93 19.12 6.94
CA SER A 428 -21.29 20.52 7.21
C SER A 428 -20.44 21.52 6.43
N LYS A 429 -19.25 21.11 5.97
CA LYS A 429 -18.35 21.94 5.16
C LYS A 429 -18.70 21.92 3.67
N VAL A 430 -19.43 20.92 3.19
CA VAL A 430 -19.64 20.70 1.75
C VAL A 430 -20.40 21.85 1.12
N GLN A 431 -21.64 22.10 1.57
CA GLN A 431 -22.50 23.10 0.95
C GLN A 431 -21.96 24.54 1.05
N PRO A 432 -21.41 25.01 2.20
CA PRO A 432 -20.84 26.35 2.29
C PRO A 432 -19.68 26.57 1.33
N ILE A 433 -18.81 25.58 1.13
CA ILE A 433 -17.65 25.70 0.24
C ILE A 433 -18.10 25.68 -1.23
N VAL A 434 -19.04 24.81 -1.58
CA VAL A 434 -19.63 24.77 -2.92
C VAL A 434 -20.27 26.12 -3.25
N GLN A 435 -21.10 26.65 -2.34
CA GLN A 435 -21.79 27.92 -2.56
C GLN A 435 -20.80 29.09 -2.68
N CYS A 436 -19.83 29.19 -1.76
CA CYS A 436 -18.81 30.23 -1.83
C CYS A 436 -17.99 30.17 -3.14
N THR A 437 -17.72 28.96 -3.63
CA THR A 437 -17.04 28.77 -4.92
C THR A 437 -17.94 29.20 -6.08
N ILE A 438 -19.22 28.83 -6.07
CA ILE A 438 -20.20 29.25 -7.08
C ILE A 438 -20.32 30.77 -7.13
N ASP A 439 -20.43 31.42 -5.98
CA ASP A 439 -20.57 32.88 -5.89
C ASP A 439 -19.31 33.56 -6.45
N ALA A 440 -18.11 33.12 -6.05
CA ALA A 440 -16.85 33.64 -6.59
C ALA A 440 -16.69 33.43 -8.11
N LEU A 441 -17.19 32.31 -8.64
CA LEU A 441 -17.20 32.05 -10.08
C LEU A 441 -18.20 32.97 -10.81
N LYS A 442 -19.36 33.26 -10.21
CA LYS A 442 -20.36 34.18 -10.76
C LYS A 442 -19.84 35.61 -10.78
N ASP A 443 -19.14 36.05 -9.74
CA ASP A 443 -18.49 37.36 -9.66
C ASP A 443 -17.49 37.56 -10.82
N MET A 444 -16.79 36.49 -11.24
CA MET A 444 -15.87 36.56 -12.38
C MET A 444 -16.52 36.88 -13.73
N LYS A 445 -17.85 36.75 -13.83
CA LYS A 445 -18.58 37.16 -15.04
C LYS A 445 -18.76 38.69 -15.11
N GLU A 446 -18.78 39.34 -13.96
CA GLU A 446 -18.96 40.79 -13.82
C GLU A 446 -17.63 41.52 -13.85
N SER A 447 -16.64 41.01 -13.10
CA SER A 447 -15.26 41.48 -13.04
C SER A 447 -14.36 40.39 -13.56
N ALA A 448 -13.54 40.65 -14.57
CA ALA A 448 -12.60 39.63 -15.01
C ALA A 448 -11.59 39.34 -13.88
N GLY A 449 -11.01 38.13 -13.89
CA GLY A 449 -9.99 37.80 -12.90
C GLY A 449 -8.70 38.58 -13.13
N MET A 450 -7.86 38.62 -12.10
CA MET A 450 -6.60 39.38 -12.08
C MET A 450 -5.72 39.08 -13.31
N TYR A 451 -5.61 37.81 -13.71
CA TYR A 451 -4.76 37.44 -14.84
C TYR A 451 -5.39 37.84 -16.18
N VAL A 452 -6.71 37.68 -16.33
CA VAL A 452 -7.40 38.13 -17.55
C VAL A 452 -7.36 39.65 -17.70
N GLU A 453 -7.55 40.41 -16.62
CA GLU A 453 -7.48 41.89 -16.65
C GLU A 453 -6.07 42.38 -16.96
N ALA A 454 -5.05 41.76 -16.38
CA ALA A 454 -3.66 42.11 -16.63
C ALA A 454 -3.14 41.64 -18.01
N LEU A 455 -3.92 40.89 -18.80
CA LEU A 455 -3.47 40.38 -20.10
C LEU A 455 -3.04 41.51 -21.05
N ASP A 456 -3.75 42.64 -21.03
CA ASP A 456 -3.40 43.82 -21.83
C ASP A 456 -2.10 44.49 -21.35
N GLU A 457 -1.70 44.30 -20.09
CA GLU A 457 -0.41 44.77 -19.56
C GLU A 457 0.76 43.88 -20.01
N PHE A 458 0.50 42.58 -20.20
CA PHE A 458 1.50 41.65 -20.71
C PHE A 458 1.63 41.70 -22.23
N VAL A 459 0.68 42.31 -22.95
CA VAL A 459 0.61 42.27 -24.41
C VAL A 459 0.80 43.66 -25.01
N GLU A 460 1.90 43.87 -25.72
CA GLU A 460 2.24 45.12 -26.39
C GLU A 460 2.12 44.97 -27.92
N CYS A 461 1.42 45.91 -28.57
CA CYS A 461 1.33 45.97 -30.03
C CYS A 461 2.38 46.94 -30.57
N VAL A 462 3.40 46.42 -31.26
CA VAL A 462 4.49 47.19 -31.86
C VAL A 462 4.60 46.86 -33.34
N ASP A 463 4.46 47.85 -34.24
CA ASP A 463 4.60 47.71 -35.69
C ASP A 463 3.88 46.47 -36.27
N ASP A 464 2.56 46.36 -36.04
CA ASP A 464 1.70 45.23 -36.43
C ASP A 464 2.06 43.86 -35.83
N ARG A 465 3.01 43.79 -34.89
CA ARG A 465 3.37 42.60 -34.12
C ARG A 465 2.77 42.66 -32.72
N VAL A 466 2.36 41.50 -32.22
CA VAL A 466 1.83 41.35 -30.86
C VAL A 466 2.91 40.68 -30.01
N LEU A 467 3.45 41.40 -29.04
CA LEU A 467 4.53 40.94 -28.18
C LEU A 467 4.00 40.63 -26.78
N TYR A 468 4.33 39.47 -26.24
CA TYR A 468 4.11 39.13 -24.84
C TYR A 468 5.36 39.44 -24.03
N LYS A 469 5.26 40.38 -23.10
CA LYS A 469 6.35 40.84 -22.23
C LYS A 469 6.04 40.51 -20.80
N ARG A 470 6.99 39.91 -20.08
CA ARG A 470 6.86 39.65 -18.65
C ARG A 470 8.04 40.25 -17.87
N LYS A 471 7.73 40.97 -16.79
CA LYS A 471 8.73 41.51 -15.86
C LYS A 471 9.36 40.36 -15.04
N VAL A 472 10.69 40.32 -14.96
CA VAL A 472 11.43 39.22 -14.29
C VAL A 472 11.25 39.20 -12.77
N SER A 473 10.86 40.30 -12.15
CA SER A 473 10.55 40.36 -10.70
C SER A 473 9.41 39.43 -10.27
N GLU A 474 8.41 39.21 -11.12
CA GLU A 474 7.28 38.28 -10.88
C GLU A 474 7.63 36.80 -11.10
N SER A 475 8.82 36.52 -11.62
CA SER A 475 9.34 35.16 -11.89
C SER A 475 10.53 34.80 -11.00
N SER A 476 10.98 35.72 -10.15
CA SER A 476 12.17 35.59 -9.31
C SER A 476 12.03 34.53 -8.20
N LYS A 477 13.07 33.69 -8.05
CA LYS A 477 13.19 32.59 -7.04
C LYS A 477 12.73 32.97 -5.61
N LYS A 478 12.91 34.22 -5.15
CA LYS A 478 12.53 34.65 -3.79
C LYS A 478 11.00 34.66 -3.53
N VAL A 479 10.18 35.08 -4.51
CA VAL A 479 8.70 35.00 -4.42
C VAL A 479 8.22 33.56 -4.57
N VAL A 480 9.02 32.73 -5.25
CA VAL A 480 8.77 31.29 -5.47
C VAL A 480 8.84 30.50 -4.17
N ASP A 481 9.88 30.69 -3.35
CA ASP A 481 10.03 29.94 -2.09
C ASP A 481 8.96 30.26 -1.05
N GLN A 482 8.50 31.51 -1.02
CA GLN A 482 7.42 31.93 -0.11
C GLN A 482 6.06 31.34 -0.54
N ASN A 483 5.77 31.32 -1.84
CA ASN A 483 4.54 30.72 -2.39
C ASN A 483 4.58 29.19 -2.42
N VAL A 484 5.77 28.59 -2.50
CA VAL A 484 5.97 27.14 -2.35
C VAL A 484 5.76 26.74 -0.89
N LYS A 485 6.38 27.42 0.09
CA LYS A 485 6.17 27.13 1.52
C LYS A 485 4.70 27.22 1.95
N LEU A 486 3.92 28.13 1.35
CA LEU A 486 2.49 28.29 1.63
C LEU A 486 1.58 27.24 0.95
N ASN A 487 2.11 26.43 0.02
CA ASN A 487 1.33 25.47 -0.78
C ASN A 487 1.73 24.00 -0.57
N VAL A 488 2.65 23.70 0.35
CA VAL A 488 3.15 22.34 0.62
C VAL A 488 2.57 21.83 1.94
N GLU A 489 1.32 21.36 1.88
CA GLU A 489 0.88 20.21 2.67
C GLU A 489 0.19 19.25 1.70
N GLY A 490 0.85 18.12 1.40
CA GLY A 490 0.20 16.98 0.74
C GLY A 490 0.80 16.45 -0.57
N PHE A 491 2.05 16.72 -0.93
CA PHE A 491 2.68 15.98 -2.05
C PHE A 491 4.19 15.84 -1.88
N GLU A 492 4.64 14.61 -1.60
CA GLU A 492 6.06 14.24 -1.54
C GLU A 492 6.69 14.31 -2.94
N GLY A 493 7.75 15.11 -3.07
CA GLY A 493 8.49 15.28 -4.31
C GLY A 493 9.10 16.68 -4.45
N PHE A 494 9.72 17.19 -3.38
CA PHE A 494 10.59 18.36 -3.47
C PHE A 494 12.04 17.86 -3.48
N GLU A 495 12.71 17.97 -4.62
CA GLU A 495 14.17 18.07 -4.61
C GLU A 495 14.52 19.48 -4.08
N SER A 496 15.43 19.55 -3.11
CA SER A 496 15.90 20.79 -2.50
C SER A 496 16.76 21.59 -3.48
N ASP A 497 16.39 22.83 -3.76
CA ASP A 497 17.16 23.74 -4.61
C ASP A 497 18.36 24.34 -3.87
N SER A 498 19.51 24.41 -4.54
CA SER A 498 20.71 25.11 -4.06
C SER A 498 20.66 26.60 -4.43
N GLU A 499 20.92 27.46 -3.44
CA GLU A 499 20.99 28.92 -3.54
C GLU A 499 22.19 29.40 -4.35
N SER A 500 21.97 30.39 -5.22
CA SER A 500 23.02 31.30 -5.67
C SER A 500 22.39 32.67 -5.93
N GLU A 501 22.79 33.66 -5.14
CA GLU A 501 22.40 35.07 -5.31
C GLU A 501 23.21 35.73 -6.41
N THR A 502 22.53 36.36 -7.36
CA THR A 502 23.13 37.40 -8.20
C THR A 502 22.07 38.48 -8.43
N ASP A 503 22.37 39.70 -7.96
CA ASP A 503 21.67 40.92 -8.35
C ASP A 503 21.94 41.17 -9.84
N SER A 504 20.92 41.06 -10.69
CA SER A 504 21.02 41.37 -12.11
C SER A 504 19.90 42.32 -12.52
N GLU A 505 20.26 43.33 -13.30
CA GLU A 505 19.39 44.32 -13.94
C GLU A 505 18.14 43.69 -14.58
N GLU A 506 17.01 44.40 -14.54
CA GLU A 506 15.69 43.93 -15.01
C GLU A 506 15.69 43.60 -16.52
N GLN A 507 16.09 42.38 -16.89
CA GLN A 507 15.90 41.87 -18.25
C GLN A 507 14.42 41.53 -18.45
N VAL A 508 13.77 42.05 -19.49
CA VAL A 508 12.41 41.67 -19.88
C VAL A 508 12.50 40.59 -20.95
N SER A 509 11.86 39.44 -20.72
CA SER A 509 11.73 38.40 -21.74
C SER A 509 10.54 38.70 -22.66
N GLU A 510 10.79 38.78 -23.96
CA GLU A 510 9.77 39.10 -24.98
C GLU A 510 9.50 37.88 -25.88
N VAL A 511 8.22 37.63 -26.19
CA VAL A 511 7.78 36.56 -27.09
C VAL A 511 6.83 37.13 -28.14
N GLU A 512 7.11 36.94 -29.43
CA GLU A 512 6.19 37.33 -30.49
C GLU A 512 5.04 36.33 -30.62
N LEU A 513 3.80 36.85 -30.57
CA LEU A 513 2.56 36.11 -30.66
C LEU A 513 1.89 36.29 -32.02
N ARG A 514 1.23 35.23 -32.48
CA ARG A 514 0.34 35.23 -33.63
C ARG A 514 -1.07 35.60 -33.17
N TYR A 515 -1.53 36.75 -33.62
CA TYR A 515 -2.86 37.27 -33.32
C TYR A 515 -3.76 37.24 -34.55
N TYR A 516 -5.02 36.84 -34.37
CA TYR A 516 -6.04 36.85 -35.40
C TYR A 516 -7.27 37.63 -34.90
N THR A 517 -7.86 38.46 -35.74
CA THR A 517 -9.05 39.29 -35.40
C THR A 517 -10.25 38.49 -34.89
N GLN A 518 -10.37 37.23 -35.29
CA GLN A 518 -11.40 36.29 -34.81
C GLN A 518 -11.27 35.93 -33.32
N GLN A 519 -10.15 36.27 -32.68
CA GLN A 519 -9.88 36.05 -31.25
C GLN A 519 -10.43 37.19 -30.36
N LYS A 520 -10.89 38.30 -30.96
CA LYS A 520 -11.48 39.41 -30.22
C LYS A 520 -12.78 38.97 -29.52
N GLY A 521 -12.86 39.18 -28.21
CA GLY A 521 -14.01 38.79 -27.40
C GLY A 521 -14.11 37.29 -27.08
N MET A 522 -13.16 36.47 -27.56
CA MET A 522 -13.13 35.03 -27.29
C MET A 522 -12.97 34.72 -25.79
N VAL A 523 -12.17 35.49 -25.07
CA VAL A 523 -12.00 35.36 -23.60
C VAL A 523 -13.34 35.42 -22.90
N LYS A 524 -14.11 36.50 -23.14
CA LYS A 524 -15.37 36.76 -22.43
C LYS A 524 -16.41 35.68 -22.73
N ARG A 525 -16.46 35.22 -23.99
CA ARG A 525 -17.33 34.11 -24.38
C ARG A 525 -16.96 32.82 -23.65
N VAL A 526 -15.70 32.39 -23.76
CA VAL A 526 -15.23 31.13 -23.16
C VAL A 526 -15.30 31.17 -21.63
N LEU A 527 -15.00 32.32 -21.02
CA LEU A 527 -15.15 32.55 -19.59
C LEU A 527 -16.61 32.34 -19.16
N SER A 528 -17.56 33.01 -19.83
CA SER A 528 -18.98 32.85 -19.50
C SER A 528 -19.46 31.42 -19.70
N GLU A 529 -19.17 30.81 -20.86
CA GLU A 529 -19.57 29.43 -21.16
C GLU A 529 -18.98 28.43 -20.15
N TYR A 530 -17.72 28.62 -19.76
CA TYR A 530 -17.06 27.72 -18.82
C TYR A 530 -17.58 27.89 -17.40
N VAL A 531 -17.74 29.13 -16.93
CA VAL A 531 -18.32 29.43 -15.63
C VAL A 531 -19.75 28.92 -15.54
N ASP A 532 -20.59 29.18 -16.54
CA ASP A 532 -21.98 28.71 -16.56
C ASP A 532 -22.06 27.18 -16.55
N GLY A 533 -21.19 26.53 -17.34
CA GLY A 533 -21.06 25.07 -17.33
C GLY A 533 -20.60 24.52 -15.97
N ILE A 534 -19.61 25.16 -15.32
CA ILE A 534 -19.13 24.73 -13.99
C ILE A 534 -20.23 24.89 -12.96
N VAL A 535 -20.86 26.08 -12.89
CA VAL A 535 -21.90 26.42 -11.92
C VAL A 535 -23.07 25.45 -12.07
N GLY A 536 -23.60 25.27 -13.29
CA GLY A 536 -24.69 24.34 -13.53
C GLY A 536 -24.35 22.91 -13.13
N ASN A 537 -23.14 22.44 -13.44
CA ASN A 537 -22.70 21.10 -13.06
C ASN A 537 -22.48 20.95 -11.54
N LEU A 538 -22.03 22.00 -10.84
CA LEU A 538 -21.89 21.98 -9.38
C LEU A 538 -23.27 21.99 -8.71
N GLU A 539 -24.17 22.86 -9.15
CA GLU A 539 -25.55 22.96 -8.64
C GLU A 539 -26.31 21.62 -8.84
N ASP A 540 -26.18 20.98 -10.00
CA ASP A 540 -26.78 19.66 -10.26
C ASP A 540 -26.21 18.57 -9.34
N ARG A 541 -24.88 18.44 -9.27
CA ARG A 541 -24.21 17.35 -8.54
C ARG A 541 -24.25 17.47 -7.02
N PHE A 542 -24.33 18.70 -6.53
CA PHE A 542 -24.42 19.03 -5.11
C PHE A 542 -25.82 19.49 -4.70
N SER A 543 -26.82 19.39 -5.60
CA SER A 543 -28.21 19.40 -5.18
C SER A 543 -28.36 18.32 -4.10
N GLU A 544 -28.59 18.75 -2.86
CA GLU A 544 -28.45 17.86 -1.72
C GLU A 544 -29.36 16.64 -1.93
N SER A 545 -28.79 15.44 -1.85
CA SER A 545 -29.62 14.26 -1.67
C SER A 545 -30.49 14.54 -0.44
N ASP A 546 -31.79 14.33 -0.54
CA ASP A 546 -32.79 14.67 0.50
C ASP A 546 -32.44 14.14 1.91
N MET A 547 -31.47 13.23 2.05
CA MET A 547 -30.99 12.75 3.34
C MET A 547 -29.89 13.61 3.98
N LEU A 548 -28.87 14.07 3.24
CA LEU A 548 -27.72 14.79 3.82
C LEU A 548 -28.12 16.16 4.36
N SER A 549 -29.01 16.85 3.64
CA SER A 549 -29.57 18.16 4.01
C SER A 549 -30.22 18.16 5.39
N LYS A 550 -30.86 17.05 5.77
CA LYS A 550 -31.56 16.91 7.05
C LYS A 550 -30.59 16.97 8.22
N PHE A 551 -29.37 16.46 8.07
CA PHE A 551 -28.37 16.51 9.14
C PHE A 551 -27.83 17.92 9.40
N SER A 552 -28.15 18.91 8.57
CA SER A 552 -27.83 20.33 8.82
C SER A 552 -28.42 20.86 10.14
N LEU A 553 -29.46 20.20 10.67
CA LEU A 553 -30.06 20.52 11.97
C LEU A 553 -29.06 20.43 13.14
N PHE A 554 -28.00 19.62 13.00
CA PHE A 554 -26.97 19.47 14.02
C PHE A 554 -25.84 20.50 13.91
N VAL A 555 -25.77 21.24 12.80
CA VAL A 555 -24.65 22.13 12.50
C VAL A 555 -24.73 23.41 13.32
N PRO A 556 -23.70 23.76 14.11
CA PRO A 556 -23.73 24.94 14.97
C PRO A 556 -24.09 26.25 14.26
N ALA A 557 -23.50 26.49 13.08
CA ALA A 557 -23.77 27.69 12.29
C ALA A 557 -25.25 27.84 11.89
N CYS A 558 -25.94 26.72 11.59
CA CYS A 558 -27.36 26.73 11.24
C CYS A 558 -28.23 27.06 12.46
N ILE A 559 -27.91 26.49 13.63
CA ILE A 559 -28.61 26.77 14.89
C ILE A 559 -28.44 28.24 15.29
N VAL A 560 -27.23 28.78 15.20
CA VAL A 560 -26.93 30.19 15.50
C VAL A 560 -27.65 31.12 14.52
N LYS A 561 -27.75 30.77 13.23
CA LYS A 561 -28.54 31.52 12.27
C LYS A 561 -30.01 31.58 12.67
N ALA A 562 -30.60 30.44 13.03
CA ALA A 562 -31.99 30.38 13.49
C ALA A 562 -32.23 31.16 14.80
N GLU A 563 -31.24 31.23 15.70
CA GLU A 563 -31.30 32.08 16.89
C GLU A 563 -31.38 33.56 16.52
N ARG A 564 -30.53 34.03 15.59
CA ARG A 564 -30.51 35.43 15.14
C ARG A 564 -31.83 35.87 14.50
N GLU A 565 -32.53 34.94 13.86
CA GLU A 565 -33.86 35.16 13.27
C GLU A 565 -34.98 35.24 14.31
N GLY A 566 -34.74 34.78 15.55
CA GLY A 566 -35.62 34.96 16.70
C GLY A 566 -35.97 33.66 17.43
N SER A 567 -36.44 33.80 18.68
CA SER A 567 -36.68 32.66 19.56
C SER A 567 -37.75 31.68 19.04
N GLN A 568 -38.75 32.15 18.28
CA GLN A 568 -39.76 31.27 17.69
C GLN A 568 -39.20 30.43 16.54
N THR A 569 -38.32 31.02 15.73
CA THR A 569 -37.59 30.33 14.67
C THR A 569 -36.69 29.25 15.25
N LEU A 570 -35.88 29.59 16.25
CA LEU A 570 -35.04 28.63 16.97
C LEU A 570 -35.84 27.49 17.59
N PHE A 571 -37.03 27.77 18.16
CA PHE A 571 -37.87 26.74 18.75
C PHE A 571 -38.28 25.67 17.71
N LYS A 572 -38.68 26.10 16.51
CA LYS A 572 -39.12 25.23 15.41
C LYS A 572 -37.97 24.63 14.59
N PHE A 573 -36.80 25.26 14.61
CA PHE A 573 -35.65 24.87 13.79
C PHE A 573 -35.28 23.39 13.94
N GLY A 574 -35.19 22.69 12.80
CA GLY A 574 -34.72 21.32 12.69
C GLY A 574 -35.69 20.23 13.16
N MET A 575 -36.94 20.57 13.52
CA MET A 575 -37.88 19.62 14.12
C MET A 575 -38.44 18.63 13.08
N ASP A 576 -38.71 19.09 11.86
CA ASP A 576 -39.22 18.24 10.78
C ASP A 576 -38.10 17.32 10.27
N GLU A 577 -36.89 17.85 10.15
CA GLU A 577 -35.68 17.10 9.81
C GLU A 577 -35.37 16.04 10.88
N LEU A 578 -35.48 16.39 12.17
CA LEU A 578 -35.28 15.45 13.27
C LEU A 578 -36.31 14.32 13.20
N THR A 579 -37.58 14.64 12.95
CA THR A 579 -38.65 13.64 12.82
C THR A 579 -38.35 12.69 11.67
N PHE A 580 -37.94 13.20 10.51
CA PHE A 580 -37.55 12.38 9.37
C PHE A 580 -36.36 11.45 9.67
N ILE A 581 -35.35 11.94 10.40
CA ILE A 581 -34.20 11.13 10.83
C ILE A 581 -34.66 10.04 11.81
N LEU A 582 -35.50 10.39 12.79
CA LEU A 582 -36.02 9.44 13.77
C LEU A 582 -36.87 8.34 13.11
N ASP A 583 -37.77 8.69 12.19
CA ASP A 583 -38.57 7.73 11.42
C ASP A 583 -37.73 6.67 10.71
N LYS A 584 -36.48 7.01 10.35
CA LYS A 584 -35.56 6.08 9.67
C LYS A 584 -34.65 5.31 10.62
N PHE A 585 -34.17 5.94 11.68
CA PHE A 585 -33.05 5.41 12.46
C PHE A 585 -33.40 5.02 13.90
N GLU A 586 -34.56 5.41 14.43
CA GLU A 586 -34.86 5.23 15.85
C GLU A 586 -34.93 3.77 16.30
N GLU A 587 -35.56 2.90 15.50
CA GLU A 587 -35.66 1.46 15.81
C GLU A 587 -34.27 0.82 15.80
N ARG A 588 -33.48 1.11 14.76
CA ARG A 588 -32.13 0.55 14.58
C ARG A 588 -31.17 0.99 15.69
N LEU A 589 -31.25 2.25 16.12
CA LEU A 589 -30.37 2.82 17.13
C LEU A 589 -30.91 2.65 18.56
N GLY A 590 -32.13 2.14 18.72
CA GLY A 590 -32.82 2.06 20.03
C GLY A 590 -32.96 3.44 20.65
N ILE A 591 -33.50 4.40 19.91
CA ILE A 591 -33.71 5.78 20.36
C ILE A 591 -35.13 5.94 20.88
N GLU A 592 -35.26 6.55 22.05
CA GLU A 592 -36.54 6.97 22.59
C GLU A 592 -36.93 8.33 21.99
N ARG A 593 -37.89 8.35 21.06
CA ARG A 593 -38.30 9.53 20.29
C ARG A 593 -38.59 10.76 21.16
N VAL A 594 -39.38 10.58 22.22
CA VAL A 594 -39.83 11.69 23.08
C VAL A 594 -38.65 12.33 23.81
N GLU A 595 -37.76 11.51 24.37
CA GLU A 595 -36.56 11.97 25.04
C GLU A 595 -35.59 12.62 24.05
N CYS A 596 -35.35 12.01 22.89
CA CYS A 596 -34.49 12.58 21.85
C CYS A 596 -34.95 13.98 21.39
N VAL A 597 -36.26 14.19 21.28
CA VAL A 597 -36.83 15.51 20.94
C VAL A 597 -36.59 16.53 22.06
N SER A 598 -36.68 16.11 23.33
CA SER A 598 -36.35 16.94 24.49
C SER A 598 -34.86 17.29 24.52
N GLU A 599 -34.00 16.29 24.35
CA GLU A 599 -32.54 16.42 24.26
C GLU A 599 -32.11 17.36 23.13
N TYR A 600 -32.73 17.28 21.95
CA TYR A 600 -32.42 18.19 20.84
C TYR A 600 -32.72 19.66 21.19
N ARG A 601 -33.79 19.94 21.95
CA ARG A 601 -34.06 21.31 22.41
C ARG A 601 -32.97 21.81 23.36
N GLN A 602 -32.45 20.94 24.22
CA GLN A 602 -31.34 21.27 25.11
C GLN A 602 -30.03 21.47 24.33
N TYR A 603 -29.76 20.60 23.36
CA TYR A 603 -28.61 20.71 22.46
C TYR A 603 -28.58 22.05 21.73
N LYS A 604 -29.72 22.55 21.21
CA LYS A 604 -29.77 23.88 20.60
C LYS A 604 -29.28 24.98 21.54
N ARG A 605 -29.67 24.92 22.83
CA ARG A 605 -29.22 25.89 23.85
C ARG A 605 -27.75 25.71 24.21
N LEU A 606 -27.29 24.48 24.28
CA LEU A 606 -25.89 24.14 24.52
C LEU A 606 -24.99 24.68 23.40
N VAL A 607 -25.40 24.50 22.14
CA VAL A 607 -24.69 25.01 20.96
C VAL A 607 -24.55 26.52 21.01
N ILE A 608 -25.64 27.22 21.29
CA ILE A 608 -25.63 28.68 21.41
C ILE A 608 -24.68 29.14 22.52
N GLY A 609 -24.80 28.54 23.72
CA GLY A 609 -24.02 28.94 24.87
C GLY A 609 -22.52 28.68 24.72
N ASN A 610 -22.13 27.55 24.12
CA ASN A 610 -20.78 27.01 24.23
C ASN A 610 -20.08 26.78 22.88
N PHE A 611 -20.82 26.64 21.78
CA PHE A 611 -20.29 26.18 20.49
C PHE A 611 -20.65 27.06 19.29
N SER A 612 -21.07 28.31 19.52
CA SER A 612 -21.55 29.23 18.47
C SER A 612 -20.58 29.43 17.29
N ASN A 613 -19.26 29.34 17.53
CA ASN A 613 -18.22 29.49 16.51
C ASN A 613 -17.50 28.16 16.17
N SER A 614 -18.01 27.03 16.67
CA SER A 614 -17.40 25.72 16.45
C SER A 614 -17.89 25.10 15.15
N ASN A 615 -17.03 24.31 14.50
CA ASN A 615 -17.48 23.40 13.44
C ASN A 615 -18.22 22.19 14.06
N LEU A 616 -18.90 21.42 13.22
CA LEU A 616 -19.67 20.26 13.66
C LEU A 616 -18.79 19.23 14.38
N SER A 617 -17.66 18.85 13.80
CA SER A 617 -16.73 17.87 14.37
C SER A 617 -16.31 18.22 15.81
N SER A 618 -15.81 19.44 16.04
CA SER A 618 -15.36 19.90 17.36
C SER A 618 -16.51 20.00 18.38
N CYS A 619 -17.71 20.40 17.93
CA CYS A 619 -18.91 20.42 18.76
C CYS A 619 -19.29 19.00 19.21
N VAL A 620 -19.35 18.06 18.27
CA VAL A 620 -19.71 16.66 18.53
C VAL A 620 -18.70 15.97 19.45
N GLU A 621 -17.39 16.15 19.22
CA GLU A 621 -16.35 15.63 20.11
C GLU A 621 -16.51 16.15 21.56
N SER A 622 -16.85 17.43 21.71
CA SER A 622 -17.08 18.04 23.02
C SER A 622 -18.35 17.51 23.70
N VAL A 623 -19.40 17.25 22.90
CA VAL A 623 -20.65 16.64 23.37
C VAL A 623 -20.42 15.21 23.84
N PHE A 624 -19.68 14.41 23.07
CA PHE A 624 -19.33 13.04 23.44
C PHE A 624 -18.54 12.98 24.74
N ARG A 625 -17.59 13.88 24.96
CA ARG A 625 -16.76 13.89 26.17
C ARG A 625 -17.52 14.35 27.41
N ASN A 626 -18.32 15.41 27.30
CA ASN A 626 -18.81 16.14 28.48
C ASN A 626 -20.33 16.06 28.69
N TYR A 627 -21.10 15.66 27.69
CA TYR A 627 -22.56 15.76 27.70
C TYR A 627 -23.29 14.48 27.29
N HIS A 628 -22.57 13.36 27.08
CA HIS A 628 -23.17 12.11 26.62
C HIS A 628 -24.17 11.49 27.59
N GLU A 629 -23.98 11.69 28.91
CA GLU A 629 -24.93 11.22 29.93
C GLU A 629 -26.24 12.04 29.94
N ILE A 630 -26.17 13.31 29.51
CA ILE A 630 -27.32 14.23 29.49
C ILE A 630 -28.11 14.10 28.19
N LEU A 631 -27.43 13.74 27.09
CA LEU A 631 -28.00 13.63 25.75
C LEU A 631 -27.84 12.21 25.15
N PRO A 632 -28.23 11.14 25.87
CA PRO A 632 -27.91 9.76 25.50
C PRO A 632 -28.56 9.31 24.18
N ASN A 633 -29.73 9.83 23.81
CA ASN A 633 -30.39 9.49 22.55
C ASN A 633 -29.83 10.31 21.39
N LEU A 634 -29.63 11.62 21.60
CA LEU A 634 -29.15 12.53 20.58
C LEU A 634 -27.71 12.22 20.16
N VAL A 635 -26.86 11.78 21.11
CA VAL A 635 -25.48 11.35 20.82
C VAL A 635 -25.43 10.27 19.75
N LYS A 636 -26.40 9.34 19.72
CA LYS A 636 -26.48 8.30 18.68
C LYS A 636 -26.72 8.89 17.29
N LEU A 637 -27.54 9.95 17.19
CA LEU A 637 -27.78 10.66 15.93
C LEU A 637 -26.59 11.54 15.55
N LEU A 638 -25.90 12.15 16.51
CA LEU A 638 -24.67 12.91 16.27
C LEU A 638 -23.53 12.00 15.79
N GLU A 639 -23.43 10.80 16.34
CA GLU A 639 -22.49 9.76 15.89
C GLU A 639 -22.80 9.34 14.45
N LEU A 640 -24.07 9.08 14.14
CA LEU A 640 -24.51 8.82 12.77
C LEU A 640 -24.11 9.97 11.84
N ALA A 641 -24.33 11.23 12.25
CA ALA A 641 -24.05 12.41 11.44
C ALA A 641 -22.55 12.59 11.14
N ILE A 642 -21.68 12.41 12.15
CA ILE A 642 -20.24 12.63 11.98
C ILE A 642 -19.57 11.49 11.19
N LEU A 643 -20.15 10.29 11.23
CA LEU A 643 -19.71 9.11 10.48
C LEU A 643 -20.28 9.04 9.06
N ILE A 644 -20.99 10.06 8.57
CA ILE A 644 -21.38 10.11 7.14
C ILE A 644 -20.12 10.30 6.29
N PRO A 645 -19.75 9.33 5.43
CA PRO A 645 -18.46 9.37 4.75
C PRO A 645 -18.57 10.24 3.49
N ILE A 646 -18.11 11.49 3.56
CA ILE A 646 -18.28 12.45 2.44
C ILE A 646 -17.30 12.26 1.29
N SER A 647 -16.30 11.38 1.47
CA SER A 647 -15.17 11.28 0.56
C SER A 647 -14.59 9.86 0.52
N SER A 648 -14.25 9.41 -0.69
CA SER A 648 -13.44 8.20 -0.92
C SER A 648 -11.94 8.50 -1.00
N VAL A 649 -11.50 9.72 -0.65
CA VAL A 649 -10.10 10.14 -0.70
C VAL A 649 -9.14 9.26 0.13
N PRO A 650 -9.53 8.69 1.30
CA PRO A 650 -8.69 7.69 1.97
C PRO A 650 -8.28 6.55 1.03
N CYS A 651 -9.17 6.11 0.14
CA CYS A 651 -8.88 5.08 -0.86
C CYS A 651 -7.83 5.54 -1.88
N GLU A 652 -7.90 6.78 -2.36
CA GLU A 652 -6.91 7.34 -3.29
C GLU A 652 -5.51 7.41 -2.66
N ARG A 653 -5.42 7.80 -1.38
CA ARG A 653 -4.18 7.75 -0.60
C ARG A 653 -3.69 6.31 -0.42
N GLY A 654 -4.60 5.39 -0.10
CA GLY A 654 -4.29 3.96 0.03
C GLY A 654 -3.78 3.35 -1.29
N PHE A 655 -4.29 3.76 -2.45
CA PHE A 655 -3.72 3.34 -3.74
C PHE A 655 -2.33 3.90 -3.99
N SER A 656 -2.04 5.11 -3.49
CA SER A 656 -0.68 5.67 -3.55
C SER A 656 0.28 4.84 -2.71
N THR A 657 -0.11 4.49 -1.48
CA THR A 657 0.63 3.54 -0.61
C THR A 657 0.79 2.18 -1.26
N GLN A 658 -0.27 1.63 -1.86
CA GLN A 658 -0.22 0.40 -2.63
C GLN A 658 0.86 0.46 -3.72
N ASN A 659 0.95 1.57 -4.47
CA ASN A 659 1.90 1.69 -5.57
C ASN A 659 3.36 1.88 -5.11
N ARG A 660 3.58 2.48 -3.93
CA ARG A 660 4.91 2.56 -3.31
C ARG A 660 5.37 1.18 -2.81
N ILE A 661 4.46 0.42 -2.18
CA ILE A 661 4.72 -0.96 -1.73
C ILE A 661 4.85 -1.93 -2.93
N LEU A 662 3.88 -1.97 -3.84
CA LEU A 662 3.85 -2.81 -5.03
C LEU A 662 4.58 -2.14 -6.22
N SER A 663 5.81 -1.68 -5.98
CA SER A 663 6.65 -1.07 -7.03
C SER A 663 6.87 -1.99 -8.24
N ARG A 664 7.36 -1.43 -9.35
CA ARG A 664 7.68 -2.18 -10.58
C ARG A 664 8.61 -3.39 -10.36
N LEU A 665 9.49 -3.35 -9.36
CA LEU A 665 10.39 -4.44 -9.01
C LEU A 665 9.77 -5.48 -8.06
N ARG A 666 8.56 -5.22 -7.55
CA ARG A 666 7.86 -6.01 -6.53
C ARG A 666 6.49 -6.52 -6.99
N THR A 667 6.23 -6.55 -8.30
CA THR A 667 4.94 -6.94 -8.89
C THR A 667 4.54 -8.40 -8.65
N SER A 668 5.49 -9.26 -8.27
CA SER A 668 5.25 -10.68 -7.94
C SER A 668 4.73 -10.91 -6.51
N MET A 669 4.57 -9.85 -5.71
CA MET A 669 4.06 -9.94 -4.34
C MET A 669 2.63 -10.51 -4.30
N SER A 670 2.37 -11.40 -3.35
CA SER A 670 1.02 -11.94 -3.13
C SER A 670 0.10 -10.88 -2.52
N ASN A 671 -1.22 -11.02 -2.73
CA ASN A 671 -2.21 -10.13 -2.14
C ASN A 671 -2.11 -10.10 -0.60
N MET A 672 -1.92 -11.26 0.05
CA MET A 672 -1.78 -11.33 1.51
C MET A 672 -0.62 -10.48 2.02
N VAL A 673 0.56 -10.59 1.41
CA VAL A 673 1.74 -9.82 1.84
C VAL A 673 1.55 -8.33 1.59
N LEU A 674 0.92 -7.96 0.46
CA LEU A 674 0.59 -6.56 0.19
C LEU A 674 -0.36 -6.00 1.25
N ASN A 675 -1.41 -6.75 1.60
CA ASN A 675 -2.37 -6.36 2.61
C ASN A 675 -1.73 -6.22 3.99
N ASP A 676 -0.83 -7.13 4.36
CA ASP A 676 -0.08 -7.05 5.64
C ASP A 676 0.80 -5.81 5.72
N LEU A 677 1.50 -5.49 4.62
CA LEU A 677 2.34 -4.30 4.57
C LEU A 677 1.51 -3.01 4.60
N MET A 678 0.36 -2.97 3.91
CA MET A 678 -0.56 -1.83 3.97
C MET A 678 -1.18 -1.69 5.36
N MET A 679 -1.56 -2.78 6.02
CA MET A 679 -2.07 -2.76 7.40
C MET A 679 -1.07 -2.11 8.37
N ILE A 680 0.21 -2.46 8.27
CA ILE A 680 1.26 -1.84 9.09
C ILE A 680 1.51 -0.38 8.66
N SER A 681 1.61 -0.10 7.37
CA SER A 681 1.90 1.25 6.86
C SER A 681 0.80 2.25 7.23
N GLU A 682 -0.45 1.92 6.93
CA GLU A 682 -1.61 2.80 7.12
C GLU A 682 -2.02 2.88 8.59
N ASN A 683 -2.11 1.75 9.30
CA ASN A 683 -2.72 1.72 10.64
C ASN A 683 -1.72 1.53 11.78
N GLY A 684 -0.49 1.11 11.49
CA GLY A 684 0.50 0.84 12.52
C GLY A 684 0.81 2.09 13.34
N PRO A 685 0.85 2.03 14.68
CA PRO A 685 1.20 3.17 15.50
C PRO A 685 2.67 3.60 15.32
N HIS A 686 3.10 4.67 15.96
CA HIS A 686 4.53 4.98 16.00
C HIS A 686 5.32 3.83 16.64
N ILE A 687 6.57 3.59 16.22
CA ILE A 687 7.38 2.43 16.70
C ILE A 687 7.53 2.38 18.22
N TYR A 688 7.48 3.52 18.91
CA TYR A 688 7.55 3.58 20.38
C TYR A 688 6.25 3.15 21.07
N ASN A 689 5.14 3.18 20.35
CA ASN A 689 3.79 2.88 20.86
C ASN A 689 3.34 1.46 20.48
N PHE A 690 4.10 0.75 19.65
CA PHE A 690 3.77 -0.62 19.25
C PHE A 690 4.21 -1.63 20.33
N ASP A 691 3.32 -2.55 20.69
CA ASP A 691 3.61 -3.62 21.65
C ASP A 691 4.41 -4.76 21.00
N PHE A 692 5.73 -4.67 21.08
CA PHE A 692 6.63 -5.71 20.60
C PHE A 692 6.74 -6.92 21.52
N ASP A 693 6.22 -6.84 22.75
CA ASP A 693 6.14 -7.98 23.66
C ASP A 693 4.98 -8.91 23.24
N GLU A 694 3.81 -8.34 22.92
CA GLU A 694 2.70 -9.09 22.32
C GLU A 694 3.15 -9.76 21.00
N ALA A 695 3.80 -9.01 20.10
CA ALA A 695 4.27 -9.55 18.83
C ALA A 695 5.29 -10.68 18.97
N LEU A 696 6.18 -10.59 19.96
CA LEU A 696 7.14 -11.65 20.23
C LEU A 696 6.43 -12.93 20.71
N ASN A 697 5.41 -12.80 21.56
CA ASN A 697 4.66 -13.93 22.08
C ASN A 697 3.82 -14.59 20.98
N GLU A 698 3.10 -13.80 20.18
CA GLU A 698 2.29 -14.32 19.07
C GLU A 698 3.18 -15.01 18.01
N TRP A 699 4.36 -14.46 17.75
CA TRP A 699 5.34 -15.11 16.87
C TRP A 699 5.82 -16.45 17.45
N LYS A 700 6.12 -16.52 18.76
CA LYS A 700 6.49 -17.78 19.41
C LYS A 700 5.39 -18.83 19.30
N ASP A 701 4.14 -18.43 19.56
CA ASP A 701 2.98 -19.33 19.50
C ASP A 701 2.74 -19.86 18.09
N MET A 702 2.93 -19.01 17.07
CA MET A 702 2.88 -19.42 15.67
C MET A 702 3.95 -20.49 15.37
N ILE A 703 5.20 -20.27 15.79
CA ILE A 703 6.29 -21.23 15.58
C ILE A 703 6.04 -22.55 16.31
N ILE A 704 5.59 -22.49 17.57
CA ILE A 704 5.25 -23.68 18.36
C ILE A 704 4.14 -24.47 17.67
N SER A 705 3.09 -23.80 17.20
CA SER A 705 1.98 -24.43 16.49
C SER A 705 2.45 -25.14 15.21
N CYS A 706 3.36 -24.52 14.45
CA CYS A 706 3.95 -25.15 13.26
C CYS A 706 4.76 -26.41 13.60
N ILE A 707 5.47 -26.43 14.73
CA ILE A 707 6.26 -27.59 15.17
C ILE A 707 5.33 -28.75 15.58
N VAL A 708 4.29 -28.47 16.36
CA VAL A 708 3.32 -29.47 16.86
C VAL A 708 2.53 -30.13 15.71
N LEU A 709 2.14 -29.35 14.70
CA LEU A 709 1.44 -29.86 13.51
C LEU A 709 2.31 -30.79 12.64
N GLN A 710 3.63 -30.61 12.66
CA GLN A 710 4.54 -31.50 11.92
C GLN A 710 4.62 -32.90 12.55
N GLU A 711 4.60 -33.01 13.88
CA GLU A 711 4.73 -34.32 14.57
C GLU A 711 3.46 -35.19 14.47
N SER A 712 2.28 -34.56 14.45
CA SER A 712 1.00 -35.26 14.26
C SER A 712 0.87 -35.85 12.85
N SER A 713 1.50 -35.25 11.83
CA SER A 713 1.52 -35.76 10.46
C SER A 713 2.46 -36.97 10.24
N VAL A 714 3.45 -37.17 11.12
CA VAL A 714 4.42 -38.29 11.02
C VAL A 714 3.87 -39.59 11.61
N SER A 715 2.84 -39.50 12.45
CA SER A 715 2.24 -40.64 13.18
C SER A 715 1.19 -41.42 12.36
N ALA A 716 0.79 -40.93 11.19
CA ALA A 716 -0.35 -41.45 10.40
C ALA A 716 0.03 -42.29 9.16
N VAL A 717 1.24 -42.87 9.10
CA VAL A 717 1.66 -43.72 7.96
C VAL A 717 1.71 -45.18 8.38
N GLN A 718 0.63 -45.92 8.09
CA GLN A 718 0.61 -47.40 8.03
C GLN A 718 0.93 -47.84 6.59
N PRO A 719 1.66 -48.95 6.37
CA PRO A 719 2.00 -49.42 5.03
C PRO A 719 0.82 -50.20 4.42
N SER A 720 0.10 -49.59 3.49
CA SER A 720 -0.89 -50.30 2.66
C SER A 720 -0.22 -50.85 1.39
N SER A 721 -0.41 -52.15 1.19
CA SER A 721 -0.03 -52.95 0.02
C SER A 721 -0.62 -52.43 -1.30
N SER A 722 0.25 -52.33 -2.31
CA SER A 722 0.04 -52.57 -3.75
C SER A 722 -1.39 -52.52 -4.32
N GLN A 723 -1.66 -51.52 -5.18
CA GLN A 723 -2.30 -51.71 -6.48
C GLN A 723 -2.09 -50.48 -7.39
N GLU A 724 -1.64 -50.74 -8.62
CA GLU A 724 -1.45 -49.75 -9.68
C GLU A 724 -2.78 -49.17 -10.18
N LYS A 725 -2.82 -47.85 -10.47
CA LYS A 725 -3.55 -47.28 -11.62
C LYS A 725 -3.12 -45.84 -11.91
N LYS A 726 -2.88 -45.57 -13.20
CA LYS A 726 -2.47 -44.30 -13.81
C LYS A 726 -3.59 -43.26 -13.82
N SER A 727 -3.31 -42.01 -13.44
CA SER A 727 -3.69 -40.80 -14.18
C SER A 727 -2.99 -39.54 -13.61
N THR A 728 -2.77 -38.59 -14.52
CA THR A 728 -1.94 -37.38 -14.46
C THR A 728 -2.46 -36.27 -13.51
N LYS A 729 -1.57 -35.66 -12.72
CA LYS A 729 -1.77 -34.40 -11.97
C LYS A 729 -0.75 -33.32 -12.39
N PRO A 730 -1.12 -32.02 -12.39
CA PRO A 730 -0.18 -30.92 -12.55
C PRO A 730 0.66 -30.73 -11.28
N ALA A 731 1.91 -30.31 -11.47
CA ALA A 731 2.92 -30.22 -10.42
C ALA A 731 2.70 -28.99 -9.51
N VAL A 732 2.32 -29.24 -8.25
CA VAL A 732 2.55 -28.33 -7.14
C VAL A 732 3.76 -28.88 -6.36
N GLN A 733 4.92 -28.26 -6.54
CA GLN A 733 6.11 -28.57 -5.75
C GLN A 733 5.95 -27.95 -4.34
N THR A 734 5.48 -28.74 -3.38
CA THR A 734 5.65 -28.40 -1.96
C THR A 734 7.10 -28.68 -1.55
N ASN A 735 7.81 -27.60 -1.21
CA ASN A 735 9.25 -27.59 -1.06
C ASN A 735 9.67 -28.19 0.30
N LYS A 736 9.77 -29.52 0.40
CA LYS A 736 10.20 -30.27 1.61
C LYS A 736 11.61 -29.90 2.14
N ARG A 737 12.40 -29.09 1.42
CA ARG A 737 13.73 -28.62 1.83
C ARG A 737 13.70 -27.45 2.83
N SER A 738 12.59 -26.72 2.98
CA SER A 738 12.57 -25.49 3.81
C SER A 738 12.34 -25.74 5.31
N GLN A 739 11.66 -26.83 5.68
CA GLN A 739 11.35 -27.16 7.08
C GLN A 739 12.60 -27.60 7.87
N THR A 740 13.60 -28.15 7.19
CA THR A 740 14.87 -28.59 7.79
C THR A 740 15.77 -27.41 8.17
N ALA A 741 15.63 -26.26 7.52
CA ALA A 741 16.41 -25.05 7.82
C ALA A 741 15.95 -24.33 9.10
N LEU A 742 14.64 -24.35 9.39
CA LEU A 742 14.04 -23.84 10.63
C LEU A 742 14.53 -24.64 11.86
N LEU A 743 14.59 -25.96 11.74
CA LEU A 743 15.18 -26.84 12.77
C LEU A 743 16.70 -26.68 12.90
N ALA A 744 17.42 -26.44 11.80
CA ALA A 744 18.88 -26.28 11.82
C ALA A 744 19.36 -25.02 12.56
N GLY A 745 18.56 -23.95 12.58
CA GLY A 745 18.84 -22.74 13.38
C GLY A 745 18.76 -22.99 14.89
N ALA A 746 17.77 -23.78 15.33
CA ALA A 746 17.55 -24.11 16.74
C ALA A 746 18.57 -25.12 17.31
N VAL A 747 19.15 -25.98 16.45
CA VAL A 747 20.01 -27.11 16.87
C VAL A 747 21.52 -26.78 16.87
N LYS A 748 21.96 -25.66 16.27
CA LYS A 748 23.40 -25.41 16.02
C LYS A 748 24.25 -24.92 17.20
N ARG A 749 23.72 -24.77 18.42
CA ARG A 749 24.52 -24.38 19.60
C ARG A 749 24.90 -25.57 20.49
N LYS A 750 25.81 -26.43 20.01
CA LYS A 750 26.74 -27.18 20.88
C LYS A 750 27.92 -27.77 20.10
N GLY A 751 29.14 -27.35 20.46
CA GLY A 751 30.42 -27.84 19.95
C GLY A 751 31.14 -26.76 19.15
N THR A 752 32.11 -26.03 19.71
CA THR A 752 33.41 -26.59 20.07
C THR A 752 34.19 -25.55 20.90
N SER A 753 34.83 -26.03 21.97
CA SER A 753 35.88 -25.33 22.72
C SER A 753 37.21 -26.05 22.51
N GLU A 754 38.20 -25.30 22.06
CA GLU A 754 39.67 -25.36 22.24
C GLU A 754 40.36 -26.68 22.63
N ASN A 755 41.37 -27.09 21.82
CA ASN A 755 42.79 -27.09 22.26
C ASN A 755 43.80 -27.40 21.11
N GLU A 756 44.66 -26.40 20.88
CA GLU A 756 46.13 -26.38 20.72
C GLU A 756 46.95 -27.35 19.82
N ASP A 757 47.71 -26.68 18.94
CA ASP A 757 49.18 -26.72 18.75
C ASP A 757 49.93 -27.60 17.70
N SER A 758 50.46 -26.85 16.72
CA SER A 758 51.88 -26.73 16.30
C SER A 758 52.64 -27.89 15.61
N ASN A 759 53.10 -27.64 14.36
CA ASN A 759 54.53 -27.55 13.99
C ASN A 759 54.83 -27.26 12.49
N LYS A 760 55.61 -26.19 12.29
CA LYS A 760 56.78 -25.96 11.38
C LYS A 760 56.72 -26.07 9.82
N ARG A 761 56.87 -24.86 9.22
CA ARG A 761 57.97 -24.32 8.35
C ARG A 761 58.40 -25.04 7.04
N LYS A 762 58.34 -24.28 5.92
CA LYS A 762 59.43 -23.81 4.98
C LYS A 762 58.77 -23.29 3.66
N SER A 763 58.86 -22.01 3.26
CA SER A 763 59.88 -21.35 2.38
C SER A 763 60.23 -22.18 1.13
N LEU A 764 60.26 -21.73 -0.14
CA LEU A 764 60.60 -20.44 -0.77
C LEU A 764 60.29 -20.54 -2.30
N ASP A 765 60.27 -19.39 -2.99
CA ASP A 765 60.25 -19.12 -4.44
C ASP A 765 60.88 -20.15 -5.40
N ASN A 766 60.34 -20.27 -6.64
CA ASN A 766 60.96 -19.64 -7.83
C ASN A 766 60.25 -19.89 -9.17
N ARG A 767 60.51 -18.91 -10.05
CA ARG A 767 60.22 -18.68 -11.47
C ARG A 767 60.40 -19.85 -12.46
N GLU A 768 59.56 -19.81 -13.50
CA GLU A 768 59.79 -20.13 -14.95
C GLU A 768 60.40 -21.50 -15.35
N PRO A 769 60.20 -22.03 -16.59
CA PRO A 769 60.13 -21.31 -17.86
C PRO A 769 59.14 -21.82 -18.93
N GLU A 770 59.12 -21.04 -20.01
CA GLU A 770 58.61 -21.31 -21.35
C GLU A 770 59.15 -22.61 -21.98
N SER A 771 58.39 -23.20 -22.93
CA SER A 771 58.75 -23.25 -24.37
C SER A 771 58.18 -24.46 -25.12
N SER A 772 57.39 -24.12 -26.15
CA SER A 772 57.48 -24.56 -27.55
C SER A 772 57.18 -26.00 -28.02
N SER A 773 56.48 -25.98 -29.17
CA SER A 773 56.47 -26.90 -30.34
C SER A 773 55.47 -28.07 -30.31
N ASN A 774 54.38 -27.99 -31.10
CA ASN A 774 54.24 -28.24 -32.56
C ASN A 774 54.40 -29.75 -32.90
N THR A 775 53.61 -30.42 -33.75
CA THR A 775 52.69 -30.02 -34.85
C THR A 775 52.01 -31.27 -35.42
N GLY A 776 50.90 -31.09 -36.16
CA GLY A 776 50.39 -32.02 -37.19
C GLY A 776 48.85 -32.05 -37.25
N ALA A 777 48.13 -31.05 -37.77
CA ALA A 777 47.99 -30.59 -39.16
C ALA A 777 47.24 -31.56 -40.10
N ILE A 778 45.98 -31.25 -40.43
CA ILE A 778 45.44 -31.32 -41.80
C ILE A 778 44.67 -30.03 -42.10
N ASN A 779 45.09 -29.44 -43.22
CA ASN A 779 44.74 -28.19 -43.89
C ASN A 779 43.31 -28.17 -44.50
N THR A 780 42.70 -27.12 -45.07
CA THR A 780 42.84 -25.64 -45.18
C THR A 780 42.20 -25.29 -46.52
N ILE A 781 41.29 -24.30 -46.60
CA ILE A 781 41.13 -23.36 -47.75
C ILE A 781 40.60 -22.02 -47.15
N ALA A 782 41.49 -21.05 -46.87
CA ALA A 782 41.70 -19.74 -47.55
C ALA A 782 40.48 -18.78 -47.56
N ARG A 783 40.46 -17.69 -46.74
CA ARG A 783 40.87 -16.27 -47.00
C ARG A 783 40.19 -15.64 -48.24
N GLU A 784 39.49 -14.51 -48.20
CA GLU A 784 39.82 -13.19 -47.60
C GLU A 784 38.62 -12.20 -47.59
N GLN A 785 38.70 -11.18 -46.71
CA GLN A 785 38.25 -9.76 -46.84
C GLN A 785 36.78 -9.30 -46.65
N LEU A 786 36.57 -8.48 -45.59
CA LEU A 786 36.00 -7.09 -45.54
C LEU A 786 35.00 -6.76 -44.40
N LEU A 787 35.38 -5.70 -43.66
CA LEU A 787 34.59 -4.57 -43.11
C LEU A 787 33.51 -4.74 -42.01
N ASN A 788 33.71 -3.91 -40.98
CA ASN A 788 32.76 -3.33 -40.04
C ASN A 788 31.31 -3.16 -40.56
N GLN A 789 30.33 -3.59 -39.76
CA GLN A 789 29.08 -2.83 -39.57
C GLN A 789 28.39 -3.17 -38.24
N ARG A 790 27.95 -2.10 -37.56
CA ARG A 790 27.16 -2.04 -36.33
C ARG A 790 25.82 -2.77 -36.48
N ALA A 791 25.44 -3.59 -35.51
CA ALA A 791 24.07 -4.09 -35.37
C ALA A 791 23.26 -3.23 -34.37
N LYS A 792 22.17 -2.66 -34.90
CA LYS A 792 21.12 -1.89 -34.21
C LYS A 792 20.39 -2.74 -33.17
N ILE A 793 20.18 -2.18 -31.97
CA ILE A 793 19.15 -2.64 -31.03
C ILE A 793 17.83 -1.99 -31.47
N ILE A 794 16.89 -2.82 -31.92
CA ILE A 794 15.50 -2.41 -32.21
C ILE A 794 14.71 -2.59 -30.91
N GLY A 795 14.37 -1.48 -30.26
CA GLY A 795 13.36 -1.46 -29.19
C GLY A 795 11.97 -1.62 -29.81
N VAL A 796 11.25 -2.65 -29.38
CA VAL A 796 9.86 -2.90 -29.78
C VAL A 796 8.92 -2.18 -28.81
N LEU A 797 8.06 -1.33 -29.36
CA LEU A 797 7.01 -0.54 -28.70
C LEU A 797 5.98 -1.41 -27.96
N PRO A 798 5.38 -0.93 -26.85
CA PRO A 798 4.05 -1.37 -26.42
C PRO A 798 2.98 -0.85 -27.39
N GLY A 799 2.10 -1.75 -27.84
CA GLY A 799 1.06 -1.48 -28.83
C GLY A 799 0.04 -0.43 -28.41
N LEU A 800 -0.31 0.42 -29.38
CA LEU A 800 -1.50 1.25 -29.42
C LEU A 800 -2.75 0.35 -29.46
N GLY A 801 -3.60 0.45 -28.43
CA GLY A 801 -4.99 0.04 -28.54
C GLY A 801 -5.78 1.18 -29.18
N ALA A 802 -6.32 0.94 -30.37
CA ALA A 802 -7.27 1.83 -31.02
C ALA A 802 -8.54 1.93 -30.16
N TYR A 803 -8.88 3.14 -29.73
CA TYR A 803 -10.21 3.45 -29.26
C TYR A 803 -11.02 3.91 -30.48
N ASP A 804 -11.88 3.03 -30.99
CA ASP A 804 -12.98 3.47 -31.84
C ASP A 804 -14.03 4.11 -30.92
N ASN A 805 -14.22 5.41 -31.12
CA ASN A 805 -15.39 6.15 -30.70
C ASN A 805 -16.56 5.69 -31.57
N ASP A 806 -17.60 5.13 -30.96
CA ASP A 806 -19.01 5.31 -31.36
C ASP A 806 -19.91 4.51 -30.42
N THR A 807 -20.33 5.14 -29.31
CA THR A 807 -21.63 4.87 -28.69
C THR A 807 -22.16 6.18 -28.10
N SER A 808 -22.89 6.90 -28.92
CA SER A 808 -23.92 7.84 -28.50
C SER A 808 -25.04 7.06 -27.80
N ASP A 809 -25.26 7.29 -26.51
CA ASP A 809 -26.54 6.96 -25.88
C ASP A 809 -27.05 8.21 -25.17
N SER A 810 -27.91 8.92 -25.90
CA SER A 810 -28.83 9.93 -25.41
C SER A 810 -29.83 9.31 -24.44
N GLU A 811 -29.96 9.89 -23.24
CA GLU A 811 -31.12 9.69 -22.40
C GLU A 811 -32.33 10.37 -23.07
N THR A 812 -33.23 9.58 -23.66
CA THR A 812 -34.59 10.03 -23.99
C THR A 812 -35.60 9.24 -23.16
N SER A 813 -36.42 10.02 -22.45
CA SER A 813 -37.64 9.62 -21.77
C SER A 813 -38.58 8.87 -22.72
N SER A 814 -38.93 7.63 -22.38
CA SER A 814 -39.99 6.87 -23.04
C SER A 814 -41.33 7.12 -22.35
N SER A 815 -42.22 7.82 -23.05
CA SER A 815 -43.67 7.65 -22.94
C SER A 815 -44.16 6.93 -24.21
N ASP A 816 -44.99 5.91 -24.02
CA ASP A 816 -45.48 4.96 -25.00
C ASP A 816 -46.16 5.59 -26.24
N SER A 817 -45.89 5.04 -27.43
CA SER A 817 -46.92 4.65 -28.41
C SER A 817 -46.29 4.04 -29.68
N GLU A 818 -46.89 2.94 -30.12
CA GLU A 818 -46.52 2.10 -31.26
C GLU A 818 -46.71 2.79 -32.62
N CYS A 819 -45.77 2.62 -33.55
CA CYS A 819 -46.06 2.39 -34.98
C CYS A 819 -44.83 1.93 -35.75
N ASP A 820 -44.96 0.75 -36.37
CA ASP A 820 -44.03 0.12 -37.31
C ASP A 820 -43.79 0.96 -38.57
N PHE A 821 -42.53 1.10 -39.00
CA PHE A 821 -42.18 1.11 -40.44
C PHE A 821 -40.76 0.58 -40.66
N SER A 822 -40.67 -0.40 -41.55
CA SER A 822 -39.48 -1.16 -41.93
C SER A 822 -38.81 -0.60 -43.18
N VAL A 823 -37.49 -0.36 -43.16
CA VAL A 823 -36.67 -0.27 -44.39
C VAL A 823 -35.28 -0.86 -44.16
N GLN A 824 -35.03 -2.00 -44.81
CA GLN A 824 -33.72 -2.65 -44.93
C GLN A 824 -32.83 -1.89 -45.92
N LYS A 825 -31.53 -1.70 -45.60
CA LYS A 825 -30.47 -1.56 -46.63
C LYS A 825 -29.19 -2.29 -46.23
N LYS A 826 -28.78 -3.19 -47.14
CA LYS A 826 -27.58 -4.05 -47.12
C LYS A 826 -26.29 -3.23 -47.31
N ILE A 827 -25.25 -3.56 -46.55
CA ILE A 827 -23.88 -3.06 -46.73
C ILE A 827 -23.09 -4.06 -47.60
N LYS A 828 -22.45 -3.56 -48.67
CA LYS A 828 -21.45 -4.28 -49.47
C LYS A 828 -20.07 -3.82 -49.03
N ILE A 829 -19.21 -4.76 -48.63
CA ILE A 829 -17.79 -4.54 -48.32
C ILE A 829 -16.99 -4.76 -49.60
N GLN A 830 -16.12 -3.81 -49.96
CA GLN A 830 -15.15 -3.96 -51.03
C GLN A 830 -13.76 -3.77 -50.44
N VAL A 831 -13.00 -4.86 -50.43
CA VAL A 831 -11.60 -4.93 -50.01
C VAL A 831 -10.74 -4.46 -51.18
N ASN A 832 -9.84 -3.50 -50.94
CA ASN A 832 -8.76 -3.20 -51.88
C ASN A 832 -7.42 -3.33 -51.18
N THR A 833 -6.64 -4.27 -51.70
CA THR A 833 -5.23 -4.50 -51.47
C THR A 833 -4.40 -3.50 -52.29
N GLN A 834 -3.55 -2.72 -51.62
CA GLN A 834 -2.10 -2.66 -51.86
C GLN A 834 -1.41 -1.89 -50.74
#